data_AF-A0A4Y8KBX8-F1
#
_entry.id   AF-A0A4Y8KBX8-F1
#
_cell.length_a   1.000
_cell.length_b   1.000
_cell.length_c   1.000
_cell.angle_alpha   90.00
_cell.angle_beta   90.00
_cell.angle_gamma   90.00
#
_symmetry.space_group_name_H-M   'P 1'
#
loop_
_entity.id
_entity.type
_entity.pdbx_description
1 polymer ?
#
loop_
_entity_poly.entity_id
_entity_poly.type
_entity_poly.pdbx_seq_one_letter_code
_entity_poly.pdbx_strand_id
1 'polypeptide(L)'
;MTAVPSLRRRSLRAGGRRTHLIALPALTILLLLSGLLESQPPAQAATASVDLKTAGSYSVLATDAIASTGNTALSGNAGTSPGIAITGFPPGILAGSIHAGDGHAMAAQVDLAQAYSDAAGRGPTGTLSGDLAGRTLTAGVYKSTAALAVSTILTLDAQNDPTAVFIFQIDAAFDTAAASRIVLTNGAQASNVFWQVVGAVTLGAASSFSGNVLGFGAISIGAGTTFIGRALTSNGAITMARNIFMTEPPLNLRTAGSYSVLAGISVLNSGGTTLSGNLGVSPGTDVTGFSPGLVTGSTQRGTAESAQAQLDLQSAIDDASARQPTTALSGNLGGQTYKAGVYAAPGALTLSSSVTLNGQGNPNAVFIFQLDSTLTTSAGSSVRLINGAQPSRVFWQVDGVVQIGSSSSISGIILGQDAIKVGTNSSFTGRALTRNGSVTLGSNTFTTDPEVDLGRASTYAILATTSVANTGDSSFDGDIGVSPGTSVTGFPPDVVTGTIHVGDAAAAAAQVDLAAAYKDSAARPASGTVIGDLAGRTLTSGVYKAAAALAISTTLTLDGQGNPNAIFIIQVNAAFNTGAGSSVILTNGAQASRVYWQVAGAVSLGAASAFTGTIIGMAAISIGPGVSYLGRALTANGAVSVGTASFTSPAPTVGDLTATTAGATLSAVTLLGTQPQFAMGVSSLWTIIDARGTGAAWTLSVSATTPTSAAGTVETQDRVLPVNNLSIAPGTISTGPNTDAATDITAPTLALSTSPQTLIATTGPHRGTYLLTPTYSLIIPSNAYRSNYSGAIENSPMNPYVTVLTFTIS
;
A
#
# COMPACT_ATOMS: atom_id res chain seq x y z
N MET A 1 72.19 74.36 18.23
CA MET A 1 71.37 74.58 17.02
C MET A 1 70.59 73.29 16.77
N THR A 2 69.28 73.19 17.05
CA THR A 2 68.08 73.78 16.35
C THR A 2 67.80 73.09 15.01
N ALA A 3 66.57 72.69 14.62
CA ALA A 3 65.22 72.98 15.16
C ALA A 3 64.19 71.81 15.00
N VAL A 4 62.91 72.13 14.75
CA VAL A 4 61.63 71.36 14.95
C VAL A 4 60.58 71.91 13.91
N PRO A 5 59.38 71.34 13.55
CA PRO A 5 58.82 69.96 13.44
C PRO A 5 58.13 69.61 12.07
N SER A 6 57.60 68.37 11.87
CA SER A 6 56.21 68.02 11.43
C SER A 6 56.02 66.50 11.09
N LEU A 7 54.91 66.04 10.45
CA LEU A 7 54.23 64.72 10.69
C LEU A 7 54.23 63.72 9.46
N ARG A 8 53.65 62.47 9.39
CA ARG A 8 52.38 61.91 9.96
C ARG A 8 52.24 60.37 10.20
N ARG A 9 51.71 59.52 9.29
CA ARG A 9 51.29 58.08 9.46
C ARG A 9 51.33 57.30 8.09
N ARG A 10 51.38 55.95 7.87
CA ARG A 10 51.09 54.61 8.55
C ARG A 10 51.86 53.48 7.70
N SER A 11 51.85 52.11 7.73
CA SER A 11 51.62 50.85 8.55
C SER A 11 51.88 49.59 7.63
N LEU A 12 52.02 48.26 7.93
CA LEU A 12 52.16 47.32 9.09
C LEU A 12 52.50 45.83 8.66
N ARG A 13 53.45 45.12 9.32
CA ARG A 13 53.67 43.63 9.67
C ARG A 13 53.36 42.43 8.69
N ALA A 14 54.04 41.23 8.59
CA ALA A 14 55.16 40.40 9.20
C ALA A 14 54.83 39.27 10.25
N GLY A 15 55.39 38.01 10.35
CA GLY A 15 56.23 37.06 9.51
C GLY A 15 57.14 35.96 10.23
N GLY A 16 57.22 34.65 9.82
CA GLY A 16 58.21 33.57 10.29
C GLY A 16 57.75 32.06 10.22
N ARG A 17 58.46 30.91 10.55
CA ARG A 17 59.91 30.46 10.67
C ARG A 17 60.17 28.93 11.07
N ARG A 18 61.24 28.21 10.59
CA ARG A 18 62.00 26.96 11.10
C ARG A 18 61.66 25.46 10.70
N THR A 19 62.45 24.43 11.15
CA THR A 19 62.91 23.16 10.42
C THR A 19 63.16 21.83 11.24
N HIS A 20 63.18 20.60 10.64
CA HIS A 20 64.10 19.41 10.91
C HIS A 20 63.87 18.10 10.00
N LEU A 21 64.54 16.93 10.23
CA LEU A 21 64.82 15.76 9.29
C LEU A 21 64.11 14.40 9.57
N ILE A 22 64.10 13.41 8.62
CA ILE A 22 64.66 12.00 8.70
C ILE A 22 64.26 11.00 7.53
N ALA A 23 65.19 10.08 7.14
CA ALA A 23 65.05 8.74 6.46
C ALA A 23 64.78 8.53 4.92
N LEU A 24 65.02 7.27 4.44
CA LEU A 24 65.16 6.71 3.07
C LEU A 24 64.49 5.28 2.98
N PRO A 25 64.47 4.49 1.86
CA PRO A 25 64.11 4.76 0.45
C PRO A 25 63.34 3.59 -0.31
N ALA A 26 63.07 3.81 -1.62
CA ALA A 26 63.21 2.85 -2.76
C ALA A 26 62.04 1.99 -3.36
N LEU A 27 62.19 1.78 -4.69
CA LEU A 27 61.74 0.70 -5.60
C LEU A 27 60.42 0.79 -6.42
N THR A 28 60.50 1.58 -7.50
CA THR A 28 60.22 1.21 -8.93
C THR A 28 59.19 0.12 -9.30
N ILE A 29 58.20 0.49 -10.14
CA ILE A 29 57.86 -0.18 -11.41
C ILE A 29 57.15 0.83 -12.35
N LEU A 30 57.42 0.74 -13.66
CA LEU A 30 56.83 1.58 -14.71
C LEU A 30 56.66 0.75 -15.98
N LEU A 31 55.42 0.59 -16.47
CA LEU A 31 55.02 0.44 -17.89
C LEU A 31 53.53 0.00 -18.01
N LEU A 32 52.96 0.16 -19.22
CA LEU A 32 51.60 -0.25 -19.65
C LEU A 32 50.42 0.65 -19.26
N LEU A 33 50.42 1.90 -19.72
CA LEU A 33 49.19 2.54 -20.21
C LEU A 33 49.48 3.52 -21.35
N SER A 34 49.48 3.03 -22.58
CA SER A 34 49.70 3.82 -23.80
C SER A 34 48.68 3.43 -24.87
N GLY A 35 47.43 3.74 -24.57
CA GLY A 35 46.25 3.56 -25.41
C GLY A 35 45.09 4.32 -24.80
N LEU A 36 44.16 4.81 -25.63
CA LEU A 36 43.00 5.62 -25.22
C LEU A 36 43.36 6.94 -24.51
N LEU A 37 44.15 7.78 -25.18
CA LEU A 37 43.82 9.21 -25.18
C LEU A 37 42.63 9.40 -26.12
N GLU A 38 41.42 9.14 -25.61
CA GLU A 38 40.24 9.73 -26.22
C GLU A 38 40.31 11.25 -25.99
N SER A 39 40.15 12.03 -27.06
CA SER A 39 40.05 13.47 -26.93
C SER A 39 38.75 13.80 -26.21
N GLN A 40 38.82 14.12 -24.92
CA GLN A 40 37.64 14.57 -24.17
C GLN A 40 36.99 15.73 -24.95
N PRO A 41 35.69 15.65 -25.29
CA PRO A 41 35.00 16.81 -25.83
C PRO A 41 35.08 17.95 -24.81
N PRO A 42 35.14 19.22 -25.26
CA PRO A 42 35.25 20.35 -24.34
C PRO A 42 34.07 20.32 -23.36
N ALA A 43 34.36 20.44 -22.07
CA ALA A 43 33.35 20.40 -21.01
C ALA A 43 32.36 21.57 -21.20
N GLN A 44 31.21 21.26 -21.81
CA GLN A 44 30.10 22.19 -21.94
C GLN A 44 29.52 22.42 -20.54
N ALA A 45 29.37 23.69 -20.15
CA ALA A 45 28.71 24.02 -18.90
C ALA A 45 27.26 23.50 -18.94
N ALA A 46 26.82 22.85 -17.85
CA ALA A 46 25.47 22.33 -17.76
C ALA A 46 24.44 23.43 -18.04
N THR A 47 23.44 23.12 -18.88
CA THR A 47 22.40 24.08 -19.23
C THR A 47 21.52 24.30 -17.99
N ALA A 48 21.57 25.50 -17.40
CA ALA A 48 20.71 25.84 -16.27
C ALA A 48 19.22 25.78 -16.67
N SER A 49 18.35 25.39 -15.73
CA SER A 49 16.90 25.31 -15.97
C SER A 49 16.27 26.68 -16.24
N VAL A 50 15.00 26.72 -16.66
CA VAL A 50 14.25 27.97 -16.91
C VAL A 50 13.30 28.20 -15.73
N ASP A 51 13.47 29.32 -15.03
CA ASP A 51 12.68 29.64 -13.84
C ASP A 51 11.27 30.12 -14.21
N LEU A 52 10.26 29.31 -13.84
CA LEU A 52 8.84 29.60 -14.08
C LEU A 52 8.18 30.43 -12.98
N LYS A 53 8.84 30.64 -11.82
CA LYS A 53 8.32 31.45 -10.70
C LYS A 53 6.85 31.14 -10.38
N THR A 54 5.96 32.14 -10.33
CA THR A 54 4.54 31.93 -9.99
C THR A 54 3.76 31.16 -11.07
N ALA A 55 4.19 31.21 -12.34
CA ALA A 55 3.65 30.37 -13.41
C ALA A 55 3.92 28.87 -13.17
N GLY A 56 4.98 28.55 -12.42
CA GLY A 56 5.29 27.19 -11.96
C GLY A 56 4.18 26.52 -11.14
N SER A 57 3.24 27.28 -10.58
CA SER A 57 2.08 26.76 -9.83
C SER A 57 0.91 26.25 -10.71
N TYR A 58 0.92 26.53 -12.01
CA TYR A 58 -0.20 26.23 -12.92
C TYR A 58 0.00 24.92 -13.69
N SER A 59 -1.06 24.13 -13.83
CA SER A 59 -1.16 23.12 -14.91
C SER A 59 -1.46 23.78 -16.25
N VAL A 60 -2.36 24.78 -16.24
CA VAL A 60 -2.81 25.52 -17.43
C VAL A 60 -2.90 27.02 -17.14
N LEU A 61 -2.28 27.84 -18.00
CA LEU A 61 -2.30 29.30 -17.90
C LEU A 61 -2.43 29.89 -19.30
N ALA A 62 -3.46 30.70 -19.53
CA ALA A 62 -3.76 31.31 -20.84
C ALA A 62 -3.93 32.83 -20.74
N THR A 63 -3.95 33.54 -21.87
CA THR A 63 -4.27 34.98 -21.89
C THR A 63 -5.70 35.26 -22.29
N ASP A 64 -6.31 34.41 -23.12
CA ASP A 64 -7.70 34.52 -23.58
C ASP A 64 -8.65 33.63 -22.73
N ALA A 65 -8.74 32.34 -23.06
CA ALA A 65 -9.70 31.42 -22.45
C ALA A 65 -9.10 30.03 -22.16
N ILE A 66 -9.72 29.31 -21.24
CA ILE A 66 -9.53 27.88 -21.00
C ILE A 66 -10.88 27.17 -21.15
N ALA A 67 -10.95 26.18 -22.04
CA ALA A 67 -12.13 25.36 -22.25
C ALA A 67 -11.81 23.87 -22.14
N SER A 68 -12.60 23.14 -21.35
CA SER A 68 -12.46 21.69 -21.19
C SER A 68 -13.78 20.95 -21.39
N THR A 69 -13.70 19.71 -21.88
CA THR A 69 -14.86 18.83 -22.06
C THR A 69 -14.65 17.45 -21.41
N GLY A 70 -15.68 16.92 -20.76
CA GLY A 70 -15.59 15.68 -19.99
C GLY A 70 -14.67 15.77 -18.77
N ASN A 71 -14.32 14.61 -18.20
CA ASN A 71 -13.57 14.53 -16.95
C ASN A 71 -12.06 14.76 -17.14
N THR A 72 -11.67 15.99 -17.43
CA THR A 72 -10.27 16.44 -17.35
C THR A 72 -9.83 16.54 -15.88
N ALA A 73 -8.61 16.11 -15.56
CA ALA A 73 -8.03 16.24 -14.22
C ALA A 73 -6.76 17.11 -14.25
N LEU A 74 -6.71 18.13 -13.40
CA LEU A 74 -5.61 19.08 -13.28
C LEU A 74 -4.99 19.05 -11.87
N SER A 75 -3.67 18.93 -11.76
CA SER A 75 -2.95 18.81 -10.47
C SER A 75 -2.49 20.14 -9.87
N GLY A 76 -2.24 21.17 -10.69
CA GLY A 76 -1.88 22.52 -10.28
C GLY A 76 -3.06 23.50 -10.39
N ASN A 77 -2.76 24.79 -10.47
CA ASN A 77 -3.73 25.85 -10.70
C ASN A 77 -4.21 25.90 -12.17
N ALA A 78 -5.35 26.54 -12.40
CA ALA A 78 -5.85 26.91 -13.73
C ALA A 78 -6.11 28.42 -13.79
N GLY A 79 -5.62 29.14 -14.80
CA GLY A 79 -5.73 30.61 -14.82
C GLY A 79 -5.79 31.26 -16.20
N THR A 80 -6.43 32.43 -16.22
CA THR A 80 -6.49 33.32 -17.39
C THR A 80 -6.17 34.75 -16.97
N SER A 81 -5.39 35.49 -17.76
CA SER A 81 -5.21 36.94 -17.59
C SER A 81 -4.63 37.55 -18.86
N PRO A 82 -5.19 38.62 -19.44
CA PRO A 82 -6.29 39.45 -18.94
C PRO A 82 -7.68 38.83 -19.11
N GLY A 83 -7.82 37.74 -19.86
CA GLY A 83 -9.09 37.03 -20.04
C GLY A 83 -9.63 36.40 -18.74
N ILE A 84 -10.93 36.08 -18.74
CA ILE A 84 -11.68 35.62 -17.55
C ILE A 84 -12.42 34.29 -17.77
N ALA A 85 -12.32 33.69 -18.95
CA ALA A 85 -13.14 32.54 -19.35
C ALA A 85 -12.46 31.21 -19.00
N ILE A 86 -12.89 30.55 -17.93
CA ILE A 86 -12.46 29.19 -17.56
C ILE A 86 -13.70 28.31 -17.46
N THR A 87 -13.78 27.27 -18.30
CA THR A 87 -14.98 26.43 -18.45
C THR A 87 -14.66 24.93 -18.50
N GLY A 88 -15.64 24.09 -18.13
CA GLY A 88 -15.49 22.63 -18.10
C GLY A 88 -15.13 22.02 -16.75
N PHE A 89 -15.08 22.82 -15.68
CA PHE A 89 -14.81 22.39 -14.30
C PHE A 89 -15.97 22.86 -13.39
N PRO A 90 -16.99 22.02 -13.08
CA PRO A 90 -17.19 20.62 -13.47
C PRO A 90 -17.55 20.41 -14.96
N PRO A 91 -17.50 19.18 -15.51
CA PRO A 91 -17.22 17.89 -14.87
C PRO A 91 -15.73 17.52 -14.75
N GLY A 92 -14.82 18.38 -15.22
CA GLY A 92 -13.41 18.31 -14.90
C GLY A 92 -13.15 18.60 -13.42
N ILE A 93 -12.02 18.11 -12.92
CA ILE A 93 -11.55 18.25 -11.53
C ILE A 93 -10.21 18.98 -11.47
N LEU A 94 -10.03 19.77 -10.41
CA LEU A 94 -8.87 20.63 -10.20
C LEU A 94 -8.39 20.49 -8.76
N ALA A 95 -7.10 20.21 -8.57
CA ALA A 95 -6.50 20.16 -7.22
C ALA A 95 -6.07 21.56 -6.73
N GLY A 96 -5.53 22.40 -7.62
CA GLY A 96 -5.25 23.81 -7.34
C GLY A 96 -6.51 24.70 -7.31
N SER A 97 -6.31 25.98 -7.58
CA SER A 97 -7.33 27.02 -7.61
C SER A 97 -7.60 27.54 -9.03
N ILE A 98 -8.82 28.03 -9.26
CA ILE A 98 -9.20 28.76 -10.48
C ILE A 98 -8.88 30.25 -10.28
N HIS A 99 -8.07 30.82 -11.17
CA HIS A 99 -7.62 32.21 -11.15
C HIS A 99 -8.04 32.92 -12.44
N ALA A 100 -9.29 33.40 -12.49
CA ALA A 100 -9.89 34.01 -13.68
C ALA A 100 -9.75 35.55 -13.63
N GLY A 101 -8.75 36.10 -14.33
CA GLY A 101 -8.48 37.53 -14.45
C GLY A 101 -7.93 38.20 -13.19
N ASP A 102 -7.51 37.43 -12.18
CA ASP A 102 -7.04 37.97 -10.90
C ASP A 102 -5.54 38.33 -10.89
N GLY A 103 -5.10 38.94 -9.78
CA GLY A 103 -3.71 39.36 -9.60
C GLY A 103 -2.69 38.22 -9.56
N HIS A 104 -3.11 36.99 -9.24
CA HIS A 104 -2.24 35.81 -9.22
C HIS A 104 -2.02 35.27 -10.63
N ALA A 105 -3.08 35.19 -11.46
CA ALA A 105 -2.95 34.88 -12.88
C ALA A 105 -2.19 35.98 -13.64
N MET A 106 -2.38 37.25 -13.28
CA MET A 106 -1.63 38.38 -13.86
C MET A 106 -0.13 38.29 -13.54
N ALA A 107 0.25 38.02 -12.28
CA ALA A 107 1.65 37.81 -11.91
C ALA A 107 2.26 36.62 -12.65
N ALA A 108 1.53 35.51 -12.74
CA ALA A 108 1.95 34.31 -13.46
C ALA A 108 2.14 34.55 -14.97
N GLN A 109 1.35 35.42 -15.60
CA GLN A 109 1.55 35.80 -17.00
C GLN A 109 2.81 36.67 -17.21
N VAL A 110 3.14 37.55 -16.27
CA VAL A 110 4.41 38.32 -16.30
C VAL A 110 5.61 37.38 -16.13
N ASP A 111 5.53 36.44 -15.20
CA ASP A 111 6.58 35.43 -14.99
C ASP A 111 6.72 34.48 -16.20
N LEU A 112 5.60 34.06 -16.82
CA LEU A 112 5.61 33.26 -18.05
C LEU A 112 6.30 34.01 -19.20
N ALA A 113 6.02 35.30 -19.39
CA ALA A 113 6.67 36.11 -20.42
C ALA A 113 8.19 36.23 -20.20
N GLN A 114 8.64 36.27 -18.94
CA GLN A 114 10.07 36.22 -18.60
C GLN A 114 10.68 34.85 -18.90
N ALA A 115 10.03 33.75 -18.49
CA ALA A 115 10.49 32.39 -18.76
C ALA A 115 10.56 32.06 -20.27
N TYR A 116 9.56 32.51 -21.04
CA TYR A 116 9.54 32.41 -22.50
C TYR A 116 10.73 33.16 -23.13
N SER A 117 11.00 34.38 -22.65
CA SER A 117 12.10 35.22 -23.15
C SER A 117 13.48 34.65 -22.80
N ASP A 118 13.64 34.08 -21.61
CA ASP A 118 14.85 33.36 -21.20
C ASP A 118 15.07 32.10 -22.06
N ALA A 119 14.05 31.25 -22.20
CA ALA A 119 14.11 30.04 -23.01
C ALA A 119 14.46 30.33 -24.48
N ALA A 120 13.85 31.37 -25.08
CA ALA A 120 14.14 31.83 -26.44
C ALA A 120 15.53 32.49 -26.58
N GLY A 121 16.08 33.05 -25.49
CA GLY A 121 17.37 33.73 -25.46
C GLY A 121 18.58 32.81 -25.22
N ARG A 122 18.39 31.56 -24.81
CA ARG A 122 19.49 30.60 -24.61
C ARG A 122 20.20 30.29 -25.95
N GLY A 123 21.53 30.18 -25.91
CA GLY A 123 22.33 29.81 -27.09
C GLY A 123 22.10 28.35 -27.51
N PRO A 124 21.72 28.05 -28.77
CA PRO A 124 21.50 26.69 -29.23
C PRO A 124 22.78 25.83 -29.22
N THR A 125 22.68 24.61 -28.68
CA THR A 125 23.71 23.57 -28.78
C THR A 125 23.47 22.63 -29.97
N GLY A 126 22.26 22.62 -30.54
CA GLY A 126 21.92 21.84 -31.72
C GLY A 126 20.73 22.41 -32.52
N THR A 127 20.50 21.84 -33.71
CA THR A 127 19.38 22.20 -34.59
C THR A 127 18.48 21.00 -34.90
N LEU A 128 17.19 21.28 -35.11
CA LEU A 128 16.16 20.28 -35.44
C LEU A 128 15.30 20.77 -36.61
N SER A 129 14.68 19.84 -37.31
CA SER A 129 13.69 20.08 -38.36
C SER A 129 12.79 18.85 -38.55
N GLY A 130 11.53 19.07 -38.96
CA GLY A 130 10.59 18.00 -39.30
C GLY A 130 10.12 17.16 -38.11
N ASP A 131 9.84 15.88 -38.38
CA ASP A 131 9.38 14.92 -37.38
C ASP A 131 10.56 14.39 -36.52
N LEU A 132 10.34 14.32 -35.22
CA LEU A 132 11.29 13.82 -34.23
C LEU A 132 11.09 12.34 -33.88
N ALA A 133 10.17 11.66 -34.57
CA ALA A 133 9.92 10.21 -34.46
C ALA A 133 11.21 9.36 -34.50
N GLY A 134 11.31 8.43 -33.55
CA GLY A 134 12.41 7.49 -33.41
C GLY A 134 13.72 8.09 -32.89
N ARG A 135 13.77 9.40 -32.60
CA ARG A 135 14.99 10.06 -32.13
C ARG A 135 15.16 9.92 -30.62
N THR A 136 16.40 9.71 -30.19
CA THR A 136 16.86 9.99 -28.83
C THR A 136 17.65 11.29 -28.85
N LEU A 137 17.36 12.21 -27.93
CA LEU A 137 18.08 13.47 -27.73
C LEU A 137 18.63 13.51 -26.30
N THR A 138 19.83 14.06 -26.13
CA THR A 138 20.45 14.31 -24.83
C THR A 138 20.19 15.76 -24.36
N ALA A 139 20.62 16.11 -23.15
CA ALA A 139 20.52 17.48 -22.62
C ALA A 139 21.07 18.53 -23.59
N GLY A 140 20.42 19.71 -23.66
CA GLY A 140 20.85 20.79 -24.54
C GLY A 140 19.74 21.77 -24.95
N VAL A 141 20.11 22.70 -25.83
CA VAL A 141 19.24 23.74 -26.39
C VAL A 141 19.11 23.50 -27.89
N TYR A 142 17.93 23.09 -28.34
CA TYR A 142 17.65 22.68 -29.72
C TYR A 142 16.78 23.72 -30.43
N LYS A 143 17.30 24.31 -31.52
CA LYS A 143 16.52 25.28 -32.30
C LYS A 143 15.98 24.72 -33.61
N SER A 144 14.72 25.06 -33.92
CA SER A 144 14.13 24.91 -35.25
C SER A 144 13.49 26.21 -35.72
N THR A 145 13.79 26.60 -36.95
CA THR A 145 13.14 27.72 -37.66
C THR A 145 11.89 27.30 -38.44
N ALA A 146 11.54 26.02 -38.41
CA ALA A 146 10.40 25.42 -39.08
C ALA A 146 9.54 24.63 -38.06
N ALA A 147 8.36 24.18 -38.50
CA ALA A 147 7.50 23.37 -37.64
C ALA A 147 8.19 22.04 -37.29
N LEU A 148 8.00 21.60 -36.04
CA LEU A 148 8.43 20.29 -35.55
C LEU A 148 7.23 19.41 -35.23
N ALA A 149 7.38 18.11 -35.46
CA ALA A 149 6.35 17.11 -35.15
C ALA A 149 6.89 15.99 -34.26
N VAL A 150 5.99 15.28 -33.57
CA VAL A 150 6.26 13.95 -32.99
C VAL A 150 5.17 12.98 -33.45
N SER A 151 5.44 12.20 -34.50
CA SER A 151 4.45 11.24 -35.03
C SER A 151 4.35 9.94 -34.23
N THR A 152 5.44 9.50 -33.58
CA THR A 152 5.48 8.25 -32.81
C THR A 152 6.14 8.43 -31.44
N ILE A 153 7.41 8.04 -31.27
CA ILE A 153 8.15 8.15 -30.00
C ILE A 153 9.30 9.13 -30.17
N LEU A 154 9.45 10.05 -29.21
CA LEU A 154 10.66 10.84 -28.98
C LEU A 154 11.20 10.48 -27.60
N THR A 155 12.49 10.18 -27.49
CA THR A 155 13.17 9.88 -26.22
C THR A 155 14.07 11.04 -25.80
N LEU A 156 13.95 11.48 -24.56
CA LEU A 156 14.83 12.47 -23.93
C LEU A 156 15.66 11.75 -22.86
N ASP A 157 16.96 11.64 -23.10
CA ASP A 157 17.90 10.84 -22.31
C ASP A 157 18.84 11.76 -21.52
N ALA A 158 18.73 11.71 -20.20
CA ALA A 158 19.56 12.51 -19.30
C ALA A 158 20.89 11.84 -18.92
N GLN A 159 21.18 10.64 -19.43
CA GLN A 159 22.45 9.93 -19.24
C GLN A 159 22.86 9.70 -17.77
N ASN A 160 21.86 9.65 -16.87
CA ASN A 160 21.93 9.53 -15.40
C ASN A 160 22.24 10.82 -14.64
N ASP A 161 22.13 12.00 -15.27
CA ASP A 161 22.11 13.30 -14.59
C ASP A 161 20.66 13.77 -14.36
N PRO A 162 20.09 13.68 -13.14
CA PRO A 162 18.73 14.15 -12.88
C PRO A 162 18.56 15.67 -13.04
N THR A 163 19.65 16.44 -13.14
CA THR A 163 19.62 17.89 -13.38
C THR A 163 19.62 18.27 -14.86
N ALA A 164 19.72 17.29 -15.77
CA ALA A 164 19.73 17.49 -17.22
C ALA A 164 18.54 18.31 -17.74
N VAL A 165 18.84 19.38 -18.50
CA VAL A 165 17.86 20.31 -19.07
C VAL A 165 17.75 20.17 -20.58
N PHE A 166 16.52 20.22 -21.10
CA PHE A 166 16.18 20.15 -22.51
C PHE A 166 15.35 21.38 -22.89
N ILE A 167 15.84 22.24 -23.77
CA ILE A 167 15.11 23.43 -24.24
C ILE A 167 14.91 23.32 -25.75
N PHE A 168 13.65 23.33 -26.18
CA PHE A 168 13.26 23.34 -27.58
C PHE A 168 12.78 24.74 -27.96
N GLN A 169 13.48 25.40 -28.88
CA GLN A 169 13.14 26.72 -29.42
C GLN A 169 12.55 26.55 -30.82
N ILE A 170 11.25 26.79 -30.98
CA ILE A 170 10.51 26.48 -32.20
C ILE A 170 9.88 27.77 -32.74
N ASP A 171 10.42 28.30 -33.84
CA ASP A 171 9.96 29.57 -34.45
C ASP A 171 8.66 29.44 -35.27
N ALA A 172 7.97 28.31 -35.12
CA ALA A 172 6.79 27.89 -35.88
C ALA A 172 5.85 27.06 -34.98
N ALA A 173 4.93 26.29 -35.57
CA ALA A 173 4.05 25.38 -34.83
C ALA A 173 4.79 24.14 -34.29
N PHE A 174 4.21 23.51 -33.27
CA PHE A 174 4.66 22.21 -32.76
C PHE A 174 3.46 21.26 -32.59
N ASP A 175 3.52 20.11 -33.26
CA ASP A 175 2.40 19.17 -33.34
C ASP A 175 2.79 17.75 -32.87
N THR A 176 1.86 17.01 -32.27
CA THR A 176 2.04 15.58 -32.00
C THR A 176 0.90 14.75 -32.58
N ALA A 177 1.19 13.57 -33.09
CA ALA A 177 0.16 12.68 -33.62
C ALA A 177 -0.63 12.00 -32.48
N ALA A 178 -1.78 11.41 -32.83
CA ALA A 178 -2.54 10.60 -31.88
C ALA A 178 -1.71 9.41 -31.38
N ALA A 179 -1.84 9.08 -30.09
CA ALA A 179 -1.08 8.03 -29.37
C ALA A 179 0.46 8.16 -29.38
N SER A 180 1.03 9.27 -29.87
CA SER A 180 2.47 9.58 -29.79
C SER A 180 2.96 9.76 -28.35
N ARG A 181 4.27 9.64 -28.11
CA ARG A 181 4.86 9.64 -26.75
C ARG A 181 6.19 10.38 -26.69
N ILE A 182 6.33 11.27 -25.71
CA ILE A 182 7.62 11.84 -25.31
C ILE A 182 8.07 11.12 -24.03
N VAL A 183 9.06 10.25 -24.18
CA VAL A 183 9.56 9.34 -23.14
C VAL A 183 10.81 9.95 -22.50
N LEU A 184 10.84 9.95 -21.17
CA LEU A 184 11.97 10.43 -20.39
C LEU A 184 12.78 9.22 -19.88
N THR A 185 14.09 9.18 -20.10
CA THR A 185 14.98 8.08 -19.67
C THR A 185 16.15 8.57 -18.82
N ASN A 186 16.73 7.65 -18.06
CA ASN A 186 18.00 7.82 -17.33
C ASN A 186 18.07 9.11 -16.49
N GLY A 187 17.01 9.42 -15.74
CA GLY A 187 16.94 10.58 -14.85
C GLY A 187 16.27 11.83 -15.44
N ALA A 188 15.90 11.85 -16.72
CA ALA A 188 15.28 13.02 -17.34
C ALA A 188 13.95 13.38 -16.65
N GLN A 189 13.80 14.63 -16.23
CA GLN A 189 12.61 15.11 -15.53
C GLN A 189 11.79 16.07 -16.39
N ALA A 190 10.46 15.93 -16.38
CA ALA A 190 9.55 16.83 -17.12
C ALA A 190 9.63 18.29 -16.63
N SER A 191 10.01 18.51 -15.37
CA SER A 191 10.33 19.82 -14.79
C SER A 191 11.43 20.56 -15.56
N ASN A 192 12.43 19.83 -16.07
CA ASN A 192 13.60 20.35 -16.78
C ASN A 192 13.48 20.28 -18.33
N VAL A 193 12.30 19.95 -18.85
CA VAL A 193 12.01 19.97 -20.29
C VAL A 193 11.15 21.20 -20.61
N PHE A 194 11.57 22.02 -21.57
CA PHE A 194 10.91 23.28 -21.95
C PHE A 194 10.68 23.35 -23.46
N TRP A 195 9.45 23.64 -23.86
CA TRP A 195 9.02 23.79 -25.25
C TRP A 195 8.61 25.24 -25.50
N GLN A 196 9.55 26.07 -25.93
CA GLN A 196 9.30 27.45 -26.34
C GLN A 196 8.82 27.45 -27.79
N VAL A 197 7.56 27.83 -28.02
CA VAL A 197 6.89 27.70 -29.33
C VAL A 197 6.25 29.02 -29.74
N VAL A 198 6.67 29.57 -30.89
CA VAL A 198 6.12 30.82 -31.45
C VAL A 198 4.74 30.60 -32.08
N GLY A 199 4.53 29.46 -32.74
CA GLY A 199 3.26 29.09 -33.36
C GLY A 199 2.23 28.53 -32.38
N ALA A 200 1.20 27.90 -32.95
CA ALA A 200 0.26 27.10 -32.18
C ALA A 200 0.88 25.75 -31.76
N VAL A 201 0.32 25.14 -30.71
CA VAL A 201 0.68 23.80 -30.25
C VAL A 201 -0.52 22.87 -30.36
N THR A 202 -0.39 21.75 -31.08
CA THR A 202 -1.46 20.76 -31.25
C THR A 202 -1.02 19.40 -30.74
N LEU A 203 -1.58 18.94 -29.61
CA LEU A 203 -1.28 17.60 -29.09
C LEU A 203 -2.35 16.60 -29.55
N GLY A 204 -1.96 15.57 -30.29
CA GLY A 204 -2.88 14.55 -30.80
C GLY A 204 -3.55 13.73 -29.69
N ALA A 205 -4.75 13.22 -29.96
CA ALA A 205 -5.55 12.49 -28.98
C ALA A 205 -4.83 11.25 -28.40
N ALA A 206 -5.04 10.98 -27.11
CA ALA A 206 -4.40 9.89 -26.36
C ALA A 206 -2.86 9.87 -26.42
N SER A 207 -2.20 10.99 -26.73
CA SER A 207 -0.73 11.09 -26.66
C SER A 207 -0.23 11.16 -25.21
N SER A 208 1.06 10.93 -25.02
CA SER A 208 1.77 11.07 -23.75
C SER A 208 2.81 12.18 -23.88
N PHE A 209 2.49 13.36 -23.40
CA PHE A 209 3.35 14.54 -23.51
C PHE A 209 4.15 14.79 -22.22
N SER A 210 5.40 15.26 -22.38
CA SER A 210 6.33 15.53 -21.28
C SER A 210 7.03 16.88 -21.46
N GLY A 211 6.88 17.78 -20.49
CA GLY A 211 7.57 19.07 -20.41
C GLY A 211 6.66 20.26 -20.12
N ASN A 212 7.27 21.44 -19.98
CA ASN A 212 6.59 22.71 -19.85
C ASN A 212 6.46 23.37 -21.23
N VAL A 213 5.24 23.49 -21.76
CA VAL A 213 4.99 24.29 -22.97
C VAL A 213 4.93 25.76 -22.59
N LEU A 214 5.81 26.54 -23.20
CA LEU A 214 5.88 28.00 -23.17
C LEU A 214 5.45 28.49 -24.55
N GLY A 215 4.14 28.47 -24.80
CA GLY A 215 3.55 28.86 -26.08
C GLY A 215 3.38 30.38 -26.20
N PHE A 216 3.59 30.91 -27.39
CA PHE A 216 3.06 32.22 -27.76
C PHE A 216 1.64 32.06 -28.34
N GLY A 217 1.44 31.14 -29.29
CA GLY A 217 0.11 30.86 -29.85
C GLY A 217 -0.81 30.05 -28.93
N ALA A 218 -2.01 29.73 -29.44
CA ALA A 218 -2.99 28.88 -28.76
C ALA A 218 -2.51 27.41 -28.63
N ILE A 219 -3.00 26.72 -27.60
CA ILE A 219 -2.66 25.32 -27.31
C ILE A 219 -3.93 24.47 -27.39
N SER A 220 -3.93 23.45 -28.24
CA SER A 220 -5.05 22.52 -28.41
C SER A 220 -4.64 21.11 -28.02
N ILE A 221 -5.30 20.55 -27.00
CA ILE A 221 -4.92 19.26 -26.40
C ILE A 221 -6.01 18.23 -26.67
N GLY A 222 -5.67 17.25 -27.51
CA GLY A 222 -6.57 16.21 -27.97
C GLY A 222 -7.11 15.30 -26.87
N ALA A 223 -8.22 14.63 -27.19
CA ALA A 223 -8.98 13.87 -26.21
C ALA A 223 -8.16 12.76 -25.54
N GLY A 224 -8.16 12.72 -24.20
CA GLY A 224 -7.51 11.67 -23.42
C GLY A 224 -5.98 11.72 -23.35
N THR A 225 -5.34 12.77 -23.88
CA THR A 225 -3.88 12.98 -23.73
C THR A 225 -3.49 13.08 -22.26
N THR A 226 -2.45 12.32 -21.87
CA THR A 226 -1.79 12.40 -20.57
C THR A 226 -0.60 13.35 -20.67
N PHE A 227 -0.53 14.32 -19.76
CA PHE A 227 0.39 15.45 -19.80
C PHE A 227 1.21 15.48 -18.52
N ILE A 228 2.54 15.36 -18.61
CA ILE A 228 3.45 15.53 -17.47
C ILE A 228 4.16 16.88 -17.64
N GLY A 229 3.93 17.81 -16.71
CA GLY A 229 4.37 19.21 -16.81
C GLY A 229 3.20 20.19 -16.92
N ARG A 230 3.33 21.20 -17.80
CA ARG A 230 2.48 22.40 -17.85
C ARG A 230 2.17 22.85 -19.27
N ALA A 231 0.98 23.41 -19.50
CA ALA A 231 0.61 24.06 -20.76
C ALA A 231 0.34 25.56 -20.51
N LEU A 232 1.28 26.42 -20.89
CA LEU A 232 1.27 27.84 -20.58
C LEU A 232 1.33 28.64 -21.90
N THR A 233 0.45 29.62 -22.10
CA THR A 233 0.45 30.49 -23.29
C THR A 233 0.32 31.98 -22.96
N SER A 234 1.14 32.80 -23.63
CA SER A 234 1.19 34.26 -23.49
C SER A 234 0.37 35.03 -24.53
N ASN A 235 -0.19 34.40 -25.56
CA ASN A 235 -1.02 35.06 -26.58
C ASN A 235 -2.02 34.08 -27.24
N GLY A 236 -2.82 33.39 -26.41
CA GLY A 236 -3.82 32.44 -26.90
C GLY A 236 -4.73 31.85 -25.83
N ALA A 237 -5.59 30.95 -26.30
CA ALA A 237 -6.46 30.11 -25.49
C ALA A 237 -5.92 28.68 -25.35
N ILE A 238 -6.43 27.92 -24.37
CA ILE A 238 -6.15 26.50 -24.18
C ILE A 238 -7.44 25.69 -24.31
N THR A 239 -7.46 24.68 -25.17
CA THR A 239 -8.58 23.72 -25.31
C THR A 239 -8.17 22.31 -24.90
N MET A 240 -9.09 21.60 -24.24
CA MET A 240 -8.86 20.29 -23.63
C MET A 240 -10.09 19.37 -23.71
N ALA A 241 -9.86 18.05 -23.70
CA ALA A 241 -10.90 17.04 -23.56
C ALA A 241 -10.42 15.81 -22.79
N ARG A 242 -11.04 15.52 -21.63
CA ARG A 242 -10.78 14.30 -20.82
C ARG A 242 -9.28 14.08 -20.50
N ASN A 243 -8.51 15.14 -20.33
CA ASN A 243 -7.05 15.05 -20.17
C ASN A 243 -6.63 14.75 -18.72
N ILE A 244 -5.40 14.30 -18.52
CA ILE A 244 -4.81 14.13 -17.18
C ILE A 244 -3.50 14.90 -17.13
N PHE A 245 -3.44 15.96 -16.34
CA PHE A 245 -2.21 16.70 -16.03
C PHE A 245 -1.59 16.20 -14.72
N MET A 246 -0.29 15.96 -14.78
CA MET A 246 0.60 15.68 -13.66
C MET A 246 1.74 16.70 -13.71
N THR A 247 1.61 17.81 -12.97
CA THR A 247 2.69 18.81 -12.82
C THR A 247 3.94 18.22 -12.20
N GLU A 248 3.78 17.16 -11.38
CA GLU A 248 4.86 16.39 -10.78
C GLU A 248 4.62 14.88 -11.08
N PRO A 249 5.53 14.20 -11.79
CA PRO A 249 5.48 12.74 -11.95
C PRO A 249 5.90 12.01 -10.66
N PRO A 250 5.46 10.75 -10.45
CA PRO A 250 5.95 9.94 -9.34
C PRO A 250 7.41 9.52 -9.56
N LEU A 251 8.18 9.41 -8.49
CA LEU A 251 9.58 8.99 -8.53
C LEU A 251 9.72 7.54 -9.01
N ASN A 252 10.70 7.27 -9.87
CA ASN A 252 10.90 5.94 -10.44
C ASN A 252 11.90 5.11 -9.62
N LEU A 253 11.38 4.23 -8.76
CA LEU A 253 12.18 3.34 -7.92
C LEU A 253 12.91 2.20 -8.66
N ARG A 254 12.64 1.97 -9.96
CA ARG A 254 13.18 0.87 -10.76
C ARG A 254 13.21 -0.47 -9.98
N THR A 255 14.37 -1.12 -9.80
CA THR A 255 14.47 -2.42 -9.09
C THR A 255 14.27 -2.31 -7.58
N ALA A 256 14.57 -1.16 -6.96
CA ALA A 256 14.24 -0.86 -5.56
C ALA A 256 12.71 -0.91 -5.32
N GLY A 257 11.93 -0.62 -6.37
CA GLY A 257 10.46 -0.74 -6.38
C GLY A 257 9.92 -2.17 -6.18
N SER A 258 10.77 -3.19 -6.06
CA SER A 258 10.37 -4.55 -5.68
C SER A 258 10.47 -4.83 -4.18
N TYR A 259 11.20 -4.02 -3.40
CA TYR A 259 11.51 -4.28 -2.00
C TYR A 259 10.50 -3.64 -1.04
N SER A 260 9.99 -4.39 -0.06
CA SER A 260 9.31 -3.79 1.10
C SER A 260 10.32 -3.14 2.03
N VAL A 261 11.49 -3.78 2.19
CA VAL A 261 12.60 -3.31 3.03
C VAL A 261 13.90 -3.47 2.26
N LEU A 262 14.69 -2.40 2.17
CA LEU A 262 16.03 -2.38 1.59
C LEU A 262 16.96 -1.57 2.52
N ALA A 263 18.10 -2.13 2.90
CA ALA A 263 19.03 -1.52 3.84
C ALA A 263 20.47 -1.41 3.29
N GLY A 264 21.20 -0.39 3.73
CA GLY A 264 22.62 -0.20 3.41
C GLY A 264 23.53 -1.14 4.22
N ILE A 265 23.29 -1.18 5.53
CA ILE A 265 24.14 -1.90 6.51
C ILE A 265 23.53 -3.24 6.91
N SER A 266 22.33 -3.23 7.50
CA SER A 266 21.71 -4.44 8.05
C SER A 266 20.21 -4.30 8.28
N VAL A 267 19.52 -5.44 8.46
CA VAL A 267 18.15 -5.51 8.96
C VAL A 267 18.10 -6.29 10.26
N LEU A 268 17.52 -5.69 11.30
CA LEU A 268 17.23 -6.32 12.58
C LEU A 268 15.71 -6.42 12.76
N ASN A 269 15.23 -7.60 13.09
CA ASN A 269 13.81 -7.84 13.39
C ASN A 269 13.62 -8.44 14.79
N SER A 270 12.59 -8.00 15.50
CA SER A 270 12.18 -8.51 16.82
C SER A 270 10.69 -8.84 16.87
N GLY A 271 10.24 -9.83 16.08
CA GLY A 271 8.87 -10.35 16.15
C GLY A 271 8.34 -10.97 14.85
N GLY A 272 7.03 -11.18 14.77
CA GLY A 272 6.35 -11.76 13.61
C GLY A 272 6.14 -10.77 12.46
N THR A 273 7.22 -10.16 11.95
CA THR A 273 7.13 -9.16 10.87
C THR A 273 6.80 -9.80 9.53
N THR A 274 5.78 -9.31 8.84
CA THR A 274 5.37 -9.79 7.50
C THR A 274 5.71 -8.76 6.42
N LEU A 275 6.45 -9.17 5.40
CA LEU A 275 6.78 -8.37 4.21
C LEU A 275 6.15 -8.97 2.95
N SER A 276 5.37 -8.16 2.22
CA SER A 276 4.71 -8.55 0.95
C SER A 276 5.62 -8.49 -0.29
N GLY A 277 6.73 -7.76 -0.22
CA GLY A 277 7.74 -7.64 -1.28
C GLY A 277 9.10 -8.21 -0.87
N ASN A 278 10.13 -7.90 -1.66
CA ASN A 278 11.50 -8.36 -1.39
C ASN A 278 12.07 -7.75 -0.09
N LEU A 279 13.00 -8.48 0.54
CA LEU A 279 13.85 -8.04 1.64
C LEU A 279 15.30 -7.94 1.15
N GLY A 280 15.95 -6.78 1.30
CA GLY A 280 17.27 -6.53 0.73
C GLY A 280 18.26 -5.91 1.70
N VAL A 281 19.52 -6.33 1.60
CA VAL A 281 20.68 -5.61 2.15
C VAL A 281 21.78 -5.56 1.10
N SER A 282 22.40 -4.39 0.94
CA SER A 282 23.62 -4.16 0.16
C SER A 282 24.19 -2.77 0.48
N PRO A 283 25.51 -2.56 0.57
CA PRO A 283 26.58 -3.55 0.46
C PRO A 283 26.67 -4.52 1.65
N GLY A 284 25.94 -4.27 2.75
CA GLY A 284 25.86 -5.21 3.86
C GLY A 284 25.13 -6.52 3.52
N THR A 285 25.28 -7.51 4.39
CA THR A 285 24.70 -8.87 4.25
C THR A 285 23.81 -9.29 5.42
N ASP A 286 23.80 -8.52 6.51
CA ASP A 286 23.22 -8.93 7.78
C ASP A 286 21.70 -8.74 7.82
N VAL A 287 20.98 -9.86 7.91
CA VAL A 287 19.56 -9.92 8.25
C VAL A 287 19.40 -10.85 9.44
N THR A 288 18.95 -10.29 10.57
CA THR A 288 18.97 -10.91 11.90
C THR A 288 17.59 -10.90 12.56
N GLY A 289 17.29 -11.93 13.36
CA GLY A 289 16.01 -12.06 14.08
C GLY A 289 14.77 -12.20 13.17
N PHE A 290 14.93 -12.52 11.89
CA PHE A 290 13.80 -12.48 10.94
C PHE A 290 12.81 -13.64 11.09
N SER A 291 13.18 -14.77 11.67
CA SER A 291 12.22 -15.77 12.18
C SER A 291 11.69 -15.31 13.55
N PRO A 292 10.37 -15.30 13.83
CA PRO A 292 9.28 -15.97 13.11
C PRO A 292 8.53 -15.10 12.08
N GLY A 293 9.13 -13.99 11.63
CA GLY A 293 8.60 -13.18 10.53
C GLY A 293 8.65 -13.88 9.17
N LEU A 294 7.89 -13.32 8.23
CA LEU A 294 7.63 -13.83 6.88
C LEU A 294 8.06 -12.81 5.83
N VAL A 295 8.65 -13.29 4.74
CA VAL A 295 8.88 -12.53 3.50
C VAL A 295 8.25 -13.34 2.37
N THR A 296 7.25 -12.79 1.69
CA THR A 296 6.63 -13.46 0.52
C THR A 296 7.42 -13.23 -0.76
N GLY A 297 8.21 -12.14 -0.82
CA GLY A 297 9.23 -11.92 -1.83
C GLY A 297 10.55 -12.66 -1.54
N SER A 298 11.56 -12.41 -2.37
CA SER A 298 12.91 -12.94 -2.17
C SER A 298 13.66 -12.19 -1.07
N THR A 299 14.57 -12.88 -0.36
CA THR A 299 15.53 -12.27 0.56
C THR A 299 16.92 -12.22 -0.08
N GLN A 300 17.46 -11.01 -0.24
CA GLN A 300 18.65 -10.70 -1.01
C GLN A 300 19.72 -10.07 -0.11
N ARG A 301 20.86 -10.76 0.09
CA ARG A 301 21.93 -10.37 1.04
C ARG A 301 23.24 -10.15 0.28
N GLY A 302 23.65 -8.90 0.08
CA GLY A 302 24.88 -8.54 -0.66
C GLY A 302 24.91 -9.04 -2.11
N THR A 303 23.75 -9.22 -2.75
CA THR A 303 23.64 -9.76 -4.12
C THR A 303 23.77 -8.66 -5.17
N ALA A 304 23.93 -9.03 -6.44
CA ALA A 304 23.93 -8.08 -7.54
C ALA A 304 22.57 -7.36 -7.67
N GLU A 305 21.48 -8.08 -7.37
CA GLU A 305 20.11 -7.59 -7.38
C GLU A 305 19.86 -6.57 -6.25
N SER A 306 20.37 -6.80 -5.03
CA SER A 306 20.27 -5.81 -3.96
C SER A 306 21.26 -4.66 -4.11
N ALA A 307 22.39 -4.87 -4.81
CA ALA A 307 23.31 -3.80 -5.18
C ALA A 307 22.72 -2.86 -6.25
N GLN A 308 22.12 -3.39 -7.33
CA GLN A 308 21.42 -2.56 -8.32
C GLN A 308 20.24 -1.82 -7.69
N ALA A 309 19.50 -2.46 -6.78
CA ALA A 309 18.43 -1.80 -6.04
C ALA A 309 18.92 -0.63 -5.18
N GLN A 310 20.16 -0.66 -4.68
CA GLN A 310 20.76 0.48 -3.97
C GLN A 310 21.18 1.63 -4.90
N LEU A 311 21.62 1.34 -6.13
CA LEU A 311 21.88 2.36 -7.15
C LEU A 311 20.58 3.01 -7.67
N ASP A 312 19.51 2.20 -7.80
CA ASP A 312 18.17 2.67 -8.14
C ASP A 312 17.54 3.48 -6.99
N LEU A 313 17.77 3.08 -5.73
CA LEU A 313 17.38 3.86 -4.55
C LEU A 313 18.12 5.20 -4.51
N GLN A 314 19.43 5.21 -4.74
CA GLN A 314 20.21 6.46 -4.85
C GLN A 314 19.61 7.36 -5.94
N SER A 315 19.38 6.82 -7.14
CA SER A 315 18.74 7.57 -8.24
C SER A 315 17.40 8.19 -7.84
N ALA A 316 16.59 7.48 -7.04
CA ALA A 316 15.29 7.96 -6.58
C ALA A 316 15.39 8.99 -5.44
N ILE A 317 16.43 8.93 -4.61
CA ILE A 317 16.75 9.97 -3.61
C ILE A 317 17.23 11.23 -4.31
N ASP A 318 18.16 11.11 -5.27
CA ASP A 318 18.70 12.24 -6.03
C ASP A 318 17.60 12.93 -6.86
N ASP A 319 16.71 12.14 -7.50
CA ASP A 319 15.51 12.63 -8.18
C ASP A 319 14.54 13.33 -7.20
N ALA A 320 14.32 12.77 -6.02
CA ALA A 320 13.45 13.36 -4.99
C ALA A 320 13.98 14.72 -4.52
N SER A 321 15.26 14.81 -4.15
CA SER A 321 15.90 16.03 -3.64
C SER A 321 16.11 17.08 -4.73
N ALA A 322 16.16 16.69 -6.02
CA ALA A 322 16.22 17.61 -7.15
C ALA A 322 14.86 18.26 -7.51
N ARG A 323 13.72 17.80 -6.96
CA ARG A 323 12.41 18.42 -7.22
C ARG A 323 12.32 19.80 -6.55
N GLN A 324 11.79 20.79 -7.26
CA GLN A 324 11.64 22.15 -6.74
C GLN A 324 10.49 22.22 -5.72
N PRO A 325 10.72 22.64 -4.46
CA PRO A 325 9.67 22.70 -3.45
C PRO A 325 8.62 23.77 -3.76
N THR A 326 7.36 23.42 -3.55
CA THR A 326 6.21 24.32 -3.66
C THR A 326 5.72 24.86 -2.32
N THR A 327 6.16 24.28 -1.20
CA THR A 327 5.77 24.69 0.16
C THR A 327 6.84 24.26 1.17
N ALA A 328 7.18 25.13 2.12
CA ALA A 328 8.02 24.80 3.26
C ALA A 328 7.18 24.28 4.44
N LEU A 329 7.69 23.28 5.16
CA LEU A 329 7.08 22.70 6.36
C LEU A 329 8.03 22.83 7.57
N SER A 330 7.46 22.82 8.78
CA SER A 330 8.22 22.78 10.02
C SER A 330 7.38 22.23 11.18
N GLY A 331 8.04 21.65 12.20
CA GLY A 331 7.38 21.23 13.44
C GLY A 331 6.58 19.93 13.32
N ASN A 332 5.25 20.02 13.42
CA ASN A 332 4.35 18.87 13.59
C ASN A 332 3.26 18.84 12.52
N LEU A 333 3.14 17.71 11.82
CA LEU A 333 2.13 17.48 10.77
C LEU A 333 0.81 16.89 11.31
N GLY A 334 0.75 16.52 12.59
CA GLY A 334 -0.41 15.89 13.21
C GLY A 334 -1.68 16.74 13.11
N GLY A 335 -2.78 16.12 12.67
CA GLY A 335 -4.08 16.77 12.45
C GLY A 335 -4.22 17.51 11.13
N GLN A 336 -3.15 17.72 10.37
CA GLN A 336 -3.17 18.52 9.14
C GLN A 336 -3.67 17.73 7.91
N THR A 337 -4.09 18.47 6.88
CA THR A 337 -4.43 17.91 5.56
C THR A 337 -3.59 18.57 4.47
N TYR A 338 -2.83 17.75 3.73
CA TYR A 338 -2.00 18.19 2.59
C TYR A 338 -2.60 17.76 1.25
N LYS A 339 -2.19 18.45 0.19
CA LYS A 339 -2.57 18.22 -1.20
C LYS A 339 -1.39 17.58 -1.96
N ALA A 340 -1.61 17.20 -3.22
CA ALA A 340 -0.50 16.84 -4.10
C ALA A 340 0.50 18.00 -4.22
N GLY A 341 1.80 17.72 -4.21
CA GLY A 341 2.86 18.72 -4.27
C GLY A 341 4.22 18.24 -3.74
N VAL A 342 5.21 19.12 -3.86
CA VAL A 342 6.57 18.95 -3.33
C VAL A 342 6.74 19.85 -2.11
N TYR A 343 7.16 19.26 -1.00
CA TYR A 343 7.27 19.88 0.32
C TYR A 343 8.71 19.75 0.84
N ALA A 344 9.30 20.82 1.35
CA ALA A 344 10.64 20.80 1.95
C ALA A 344 10.62 21.17 3.44
N ALA A 345 11.43 20.50 4.24
CA ALA A 345 11.56 20.73 5.68
C ALA A 345 13.04 20.73 6.13
N PRO A 346 13.67 21.93 6.25
CA PRO A 346 15.07 22.08 6.65
C PRO A 346 15.39 21.73 8.12
N GLY A 347 14.46 21.08 8.83
CA GLY A 347 14.56 20.75 10.24
C GLY A 347 13.61 19.62 10.59
N ALA A 348 13.86 18.97 11.73
CA ALA A 348 13.14 17.76 12.13
C ALA A 348 11.62 17.92 12.07
N LEU A 349 10.95 16.96 11.43
CA LEU A 349 9.50 16.87 11.39
C LEU A 349 8.97 15.80 12.34
N THR A 350 7.82 16.10 12.92
CA THR A 350 7.10 15.22 13.82
C THR A 350 5.69 14.92 13.32
N LEU A 351 5.19 13.71 13.58
CA LEU A 351 3.76 13.39 13.56
C LEU A 351 3.38 12.97 14.98
N SER A 352 2.60 13.79 15.70
CA SER A 352 2.04 13.39 17.01
C SER A 352 0.71 12.65 16.92
N SER A 353 0.12 12.59 15.72
CA SER A 353 -1.21 12.04 15.43
C SER A 353 -1.37 11.84 13.92
N SER A 354 -2.57 11.54 13.45
CA SER A 354 -2.89 11.32 12.03
C SER A 354 -2.69 12.57 11.17
N VAL A 355 -1.92 12.46 10.09
CA VAL A 355 -1.89 13.43 8.98
C VAL A 355 -2.74 12.88 7.82
N THR A 356 -3.44 13.75 7.09
CA THR A 356 -4.24 13.36 5.91
C THR A 356 -3.60 13.86 4.61
N LEU A 357 -3.51 12.99 3.60
CA LEU A 357 -3.07 13.32 2.25
C LEU A 357 -4.26 13.18 1.29
N ASN A 358 -4.67 14.28 0.66
CA ASN A 358 -5.91 14.37 -0.12
C ASN A 358 -5.62 14.52 -1.61
N GLY A 359 -5.98 13.51 -2.40
CA GLY A 359 -5.78 13.52 -3.86
C GLY A 359 -6.77 14.37 -4.66
N GLN A 360 -7.80 14.93 -4.00
CA GLN A 360 -8.82 15.79 -4.62
C GLN A 360 -9.53 15.17 -5.84
N GLY A 361 -9.67 13.84 -5.86
CA GLY A 361 -10.28 13.06 -6.93
C GLY A 361 -9.30 12.66 -8.04
N ASN A 362 -8.04 13.08 -7.97
CA ASN A 362 -7.01 12.71 -8.93
C ASN A 362 -6.29 11.42 -8.46
N PRO A 363 -6.51 10.24 -9.10
CA PRO A 363 -5.81 9.00 -8.75
C PRO A 363 -4.31 9.03 -9.04
N ASN A 364 -3.83 10.07 -9.73
CA ASN A 364 -2.43 10.29 -10.05
C ASN A 364 -1.74 11.31 -9.13
N ALA A 365 -2.40 11.77 -8.06
CA ALA A 365 -1.83 12.70 -7.08
C ALA A 365 -0.48 12.20 -6.53
N VAL A 366 0.55 13.06 -6.57
CA VAL A 366 1.90 12.79 -6.08
C VAL A 366 2.21 13.71 -4.89
N PHE A 367 2.84 13.15 -3.87
CA PHE A 367 3.26 13.85 -2.66
C PHE A 367 4.73 13.52 -2.43
N ILE A 368 5.61 14.54 -2.43
CA ILE A 368 7.04 14.37 -2.14
C ILE A 368 7.38 15.25 -0.94
N PHE A 369 7.85 14.63 0.13
CA PHE A 369 8.37 15.31 1.32
C PHE A 369 9.89 15.13 1.34
N GLN A 370 10.63 16.24 1.25
CA GLN A 370 12.09 16.33 1.38
C GLN A 370 12.43 16.81 2.79
N LEU A 371 13.26 16.07 3.52
CA LEU A 371 13.62 16.35 4.91
C LEU A 371 15.14 16.31 5.08
N ASP A 372 15.77 17.48 5.23
CA ASP A 372 17.19 17.68 5.54
C ASP A 372 17.59 17.15 6.94
N SER A 373 16.70 16.44 7.63
CA SER A 373 16.77 16.12 9.05
C SER A 373 15.91 14.89 9.39
N THR A 374 15.63 14.65 10.68
CA THR A 374 14.91 13.44 11.14
C THR A 374 13.40 13.51 10.94
N LEU A 375 12.76 12.37 10.66
CA LEU A 375 11.31 12.17 10.73
C LEU A 375 10.96 11.31 11.94
N THR A 376 10.16 11.82 12.88
CA THR A 376 9.75 11.10 14.09
C THR A 376 8.23 11.03 14.25
N THR A 377 7.66 9.86 14.52
CA THR A 377 6.21 9.70 14.81
C THR A 377 5.96 9.21 16.23
N SER A 378 4.91 9.73 16.88
CA SER A 378 4.41 9.16 18.13
C SER A 378 3.72 7.81 17.88
N ALA A 379 3.63 6.97 18.91
CA ALA A 379 2.88 5.72 18.83
C ALA A 379 1.41 5.98 18.43
N GLY A 380 0.84 5.12 17.58
CA GLY A 380 -0.52 5.28 17.04
C GLY A 380 -0.69 6.39 15.99
N SER A 381 0.38 7.07 15.56
CA SER A 381 0.29 8.07 14.47
C SER A 381 -0.04 7.40 13.13
N SER A 382 -0.65 8.14 12.20
CA SER A 382 -0.95 7.59 10.87
C SER A 382 -0.79 8.58 9.73
N VAL A 383 -0.60 8.06 8.51
CA VAL A 383 -0.67 8.81 7.26
C VAL A 383 -1.88 8.29 6.49
N ARG A 384 -3.01 8.99 6.62
CA ARG A 384 -4.27 8.60 5.97
C ARG A 384 -4.35 9.19 4.57
N LEU A 385 -4.49 8.33 3.57
CA LEU A 385 -4.75 8.74 2.19
C LEU A 385 -6.26 8.84 1.97
N ILE A 386 -6.72 9.85 1.24
CA ILE A 386 -8.13 9.98 0.83
C ILE A 386 -8.27 10.47 -0.61
N ASN A 387 -9.43 10.20 -1.22
CA ASN A 387 -9.91 10.88 -2.42
C ASN A 387 -8.90 10.85 -3.59
N GLY A 388 -8.39 9.67 -3.92
CA GLY A 388 -7.44 9.44 -5.02
C GLY A 388 -5.95 9.53 -4.65
N ALA A 389 -5.58 9.89 -3.42
CA ALA A 389 -4.18 9.78 -2.98
C ALA A 389 -3.75 8.29 -2.93
N GLN A 390 -2.56 7.97 -3.47
CA GLN A 390 -2.05 6.60 -3.61
C GLN A 390 -0.71 6.43 -2.87
N PRO A 391 -0.48 5.32 -2.12
CA PRO A 391 0.75 5.14 -1.34
C PRO A 391 1.98 4.95 -2.22
N SER A 392 1.80 4.36 -3.41
CA SER A 392 2.82 4.28 -4.47
C SER A 392 3.20 5.64 -5.09
N ARG A 393 2.55 6.72 -4.65
CA ARG A 393 2.80 8.11 -5.07
C ARG A 393 3.09 9.06 -3.90
N VAL A 394 3.27 8.53 -2.69
CA VAL A 394 3.66 9.28 -1.49
C VAL A 394 5.10 8.92 -1.15
N PHE A 395 5.99 9.89 -1.18
CA PHE A 395 7.42 9.71 -1.01
C PHE A 395 7.94 10.59 0.15
N TRP A 396 8.70 9.97 1.05
CA TRP A 396 9.37 10.62 2.17
C TRP A 396 10.88 10.47 1.98
N GLN A 397 11.50 11.46 1.32
CA GLN A 397 12.96 11.57 1.24
C GLN A 397 13.45 12.16 2.56
N VAL A 398 14.40 11.48 3.22
CA VAL A 398 14.85 11.85 4.58
C VAL A 398 16.36 11.65 4.70
N ASP A 399 17.10 12.74 4.92
CA ASP A 399 18.55 12.70 5.13
C ASP A 399 18.91 12.19 6.53
N GLY A 400 18.09 12.49 7.54
CA GLY A 400 18.29 12.03 8.91
C GLY A 400 17.66 10.67 9.23
N VAL A 401 17.90 10.19 10.46
CA VAL A 401 17.24 9.00 11.04
C VAL A 401 15.71 9.13 10.97
N VAL A 402 15.05 8.06 10.52
CA VAL A 402 13.58 7.93 10.60
C VAL A 402 13.21 7.09 11.83
N GLN A 403 12.27 7.57 12.64
CA GLN A 403 11.78 6.91 13.85
C GLN A 403 10.26 6.85 13.86
N ILE A 404 9.70 5.72 13.45
CA ILE A 404 8.25 5.48 13.49
C ILE A 404 7.88 4.88 14.85
N GLY A 405 6.92 5.48 15.56
CA GLY A 405 6.39 4.96 16.82
C GLY A 405 5.69 3.60 16.66
N SER A 406 5.45 2.89 17.77
CA SER A 406 4.72 1.61 17.78
C SER A 406 3.24 1.78 17.43
N SER A 407 2.61 0.73 16.90
CA SER A 407 1.23 0.69 16.43
C SER A 407 0.83 1.83 15.47
N SER A 408 1.80 2.43 14.75
CA SER A 408 1.56 3.47 13.75
C SER A 408 1.11 2.87 12.42
N SER A 409 0.32 3.61 11.64
CA SER A 409 -0.16 3.18 10.31
C SER A 409 0.34 4.14 9.23
N ILE A 410 1.49 3.80 8.63
CA ILE A 410 2.18 4.67 7.67
C ILE A 410 1.80 4.28 6.24
N SER A 411 1.53 5.30 5.41
CA SER A 411 1.31 5.16 3.98
C SER A 411 2.41 5.91 3.22
N GLY A 412 3.02 5.23 2.25
CA GLY A 412 4.07 5.80 1.41
C GLY A 412 5.40 5.06 1.43
N ILE A 413 6.32 5.55 0.62
CA ILE A 413 7.67 5.03 0.41
C ILE A 413 8.65 5.95 1.15
N ILE A 414 9.39 5.41 2.11
CA ILE A 414 10.51 6.11 2.73
C ILE A 414 11.76 5.86 1.88
N LEU A 415 12.45 6.96 1.57
CA LEU A 415 13.72 7.05 0.83
C LEU A 415 14.76 7.68 1.78
N GLY A 416 15.23 6.90 2.74
CA GLY A 416 16.14 7.37 3.79
C GLY A 416 17.62 7.33 3.38
N GLN A 417 18.41 8.28 3.83
CA GLN A 417 19.87 8.19 3.77
C GLN A 417 20.42 7.40 4.97
N ASP A 418 19.94 7.71 6.18
CA ASP A 418 20.33 7.09 7.45
C ASP A 418 19.30 6.03 7.93
N ALA A 419 19.46 5.49 9.13
CA ALA A 419 18.71 4.35 9.66
C ALA A 419 17.19 4.61 9.78
N ILE A 420 16.41 3.57 9.49
CA ILE A 420 14.95 3.56 9.65
C ILE A 420 14.59 2.63 10.80
N LYS A 421 14.00 3.19 11.87
CA LYS A 421 13.55 2.44 13.04
C LYS A 421 12.03 2.42 13.05
N VAL A 422 11.45 1.24 12.90
CA VAL A 422 10.00 1.03 12.95
C VAL A 422 9.63 0.40 14.28
N GLY A 423 8.82 1.12 15.05
CA GLY A 423 8.29 0.66 16.33
C GLY A 423 7.38 -0.57 16.17
N THR A 424 7.19 -1.30 17.26
CA THR A 424 6.52 -2.60 17.23
C THR A 424 5.06 -2.50 16.81
N ASN A 425 4.55 -3.54 16.14
CA ASN A 425 3.15 -3.66 15.68
C ASN A 425 2.67 -2.58 14.69
N SER A 426 3.56 -1.73 14.17
CA SER A 426 3.22 -0.72 13.17
C SER A 426 3.02 -1.34 11.78
N SER A 427 2.05 -0.81 11.04
CA SER A 427 1.76 -1.17 9.66
C SER A 427 2.31 -0.14 8.67
N PHE A 428 2.69 -0.63 7.51
CA PHE A 428 3.25 0.12 6.39
C PHE A 428 2.53 -0.27 5.10
N THR A 429 1.77 0.65 4.53
CA THR A 429 1.29 0.53 3.16
C THR A 429 2.28 1.25 2.25
N GLY A 430 3.31 0.54 1.81
CA GLY A 430 4.47 1.08 1.10
C GLY A 430 5.78 0.39 1.46
N ARG A 431 6.84 1.18 1.67
CA ARG A 431 8.24 0.67 1.70
C ARG A 431 9.13 1.44 2.68
N ALA A 432 10.10 0.75 3.27
CA ALA A 432 11.18 1.33 4.07
C ALA A 432 12.53 1.05 3.40
N LEU A 433 13.03 2.02 2.62
CA LEU A 433 14.26 1.89 1.84
C LEU A 433 15.30 2.86 2.41
N THR A 434 16.48 2.37 2.82
CA THR A 434 17.59 3.22 3.28
C THR A 434 18.90 2.92 2.55
N ARG A 435 19.58 4.01 2.16
CA ARG A 435 20.78 4.01 1.33
C ARG A 435 22.04 3.62 2.10
N ASN A 436 22.24 4.18 3.28
CA ASN A 436 23.43 3.98 4.12
C ASN A 436 23.09 3.48 5.53
N GLY A 437 21.81 3.42 5.92
CA GLY A 437 21.39 3.00 7.25
C GLY A 437 21.15 1.50 7.42
N SER A 438 20.85 1.11 8.65
CA SER A 438 20.16 -0.14 8.98
C SER A 438 18.65 0.07 9.08
N VAL A 439 17.86 -0.99 8.88
CA VAL A 439 16.42 -1.00 9.21
C VAL A 439 16.17 -1.85 10.46
N THR A 440 15.39 -1.33 11.40
CA THR A 440 14.96 -2.06 12.60
C THR A 440 13.44 -2.22 12.60
N LEU A 441 12.96 -3.44 12.84
CA LEU A 441 11.56 -3.87 12.76
C LEU A 441 11.18 -4.71 14.00
N GLY A 442 9.89 -4.87 14.28
CA GLY A 442 9.39 -5.87 15.24
C GLY A 442 7.87 -6.08 15.14
N SER A 443 7.44 -7.27 14.72
CA SER A 443 6.03 -7.60 14.45
C SER A 443 5.32 -6.59 13.53
N ASN A 444 6.02 -6.05 12.52
CA ASN A 444 5.46 -5.08 11.58
C ASN A 444 4.72 -5.77 10.42
N THR A 445 3.87 -5.03 9.72
CA THR A 445 3.26 -5.49 8.46
C THR A 445 3.60 -4.50 7.35
N PHE A 446 4.18 -4.98 6.24
CA PHE A 446 4.39 -4.19 5.03
C PHE A 446 3.53 -4.73 3.88
N THR A 447 2.58 -3.94 3.40
CA THR A 447 1.77 -4.17 2.20
C THR A 447 2.26 -3.26 1.06
N THR A 448 2.64 -3.84 -0.09
CA THR A 448 3.02 -3.07 -1.29
C THR A 448 1.83 -2.42 -1.98
N ASP A 449 0.67 -3.07 -1.87
CA ASP A 449 -0.60 -2.63 -2.43
C ASP A 449 -1.58 -2.28 -1.29
N PRO A 450 -2.28 -1.13 -1.36
CA PRO A 450 -3.29 -0.77 -0.37
C PRO A 450 -4.54 -1.66 -0.47
N GLU A 451 -5.39 -1.63 0.55
CA GLU A 451 -6.82 -1.98 0.39
C GLU A 451 -7.50 -1.02 -0.59
N VAL A 452 -8.60 -1.42 -1.22
CA VAL A 452 -9.46 -0.49 -1.98
C VAL A 452 -10.40 0.18 -0.98
N ASP A 453 -10.28 1.50 -0.84
CA ASP A 453 -11.16 2.27 0.05
C ASP A 453 -12.57 2.33 -0.54
N LEU A 454 -13.50 1.61 0.08
CA LEU A 454 -14.92 1.58 -0.27
C LEU A 454 -15.72 2.73 0.37
N GLY A 455 -15.11 3.51 1.28
CA GLY A 455 -15.81 4.51 2.07
C GLY A 455 -17.08 3.96 2.72
N ARG A 456 -18.21 4.64 2.52
CA ARG A 456 -19.55 4.22 3.02
C ARG A 456 -20.10 2.98 2.32
N ALA A 457 -19.62 2.62 1.12
CA ALA A 457 -20.04 1.38 0.46
C ALA A 457 -19.52 0.11 1.18
N SER A 458 -18.66 0.25 2.20
CA SER A 458 -18.17 -0.86 3.03
C SER A 458 -19.23 -1.53 3.92
N THR A 459 -20.35 -0.86 4.26
CA THR A 459 -21.42 -1.46 5.07
C THR A 459 -22.45 -2.24 4.25
N TYR A 460 -22.45 -2.05 2.93
CA TYR A 460 -23.46 -2.63 2.03
C TYR A 460 -23.11 -4.04 1.60
N ALA A 461 -24.05 -4.98 1.78
CA ALA A 461 -24.03 -6.27 1.10
C ALA A 461 -24.35 -6.11 -0.40
N ILE A 462 -25.28 -5.20 -0.72
CA ILE A 462 -25.68 -4.85 -2.09
C ILE A 462 -25.77 -3.32 -2.24
N LEU A 463 -25.17 -2.76 -3.30
CA LEU A 463 -25.35 -1.36 -3.67
C LEU A 463 -25.53 -1.24 -5.19
N ALA A 464 -26.67 -0.71 -5.62
CA ALA A 464 -27.05 -0.59 -7.04
C ALA A 464 -27.34 0.86 -7.44
N THR A 465 -27.38 1.10 -8.75
CA THR A 465 -27.64 2.44 -9.32
C THR A 465 -29.09 2.60 -9.76
N THR A 466 -29.69 1.53 -10.31
CA THR A 466 -31.03 1.57 -10.91
C THR A 466 -32.06 0.79 -10.10
N SER A 467 -31.76 -0.44 -9.69
CA SER A 467 -32.66 -1.27 -8.88
C SER A 467 -31.96 -2.44 -8.19
N VAL A 468 -32.57 -2.96 -7.12
CA VAL A 468 -32.29 -4.29 -6.56
C VAL A 468 -33.56 -5.14 -6.66
N ALA A 469 -33.45 -6.37 -7.14
CA ALA A 469 -34.56 -7.32 -7.20
C ALA A 469 -34.12 -8.68 -6.67
N ASN A 470 -34.79 -9.17 -5.63
CA ASN A 470 -34.69 -10.54 -5.14
C ASN A 470 -35.90 -11.38 -5.60
N THR A 471 -35.75 -12.70 -5.71
CA THR A 471 -36.79 -13.61 -6.21
C THR A 471 -37.05 -14.86 -5.36
N GLY A 472 -36.34 -15.03 -4.24
CA GLY A 472 -36.61 -16.07 -3.27
C GLY A 472 -35.76 -15.94 -2.00
N ASP A 473 -36.16 -16.69 -0.97
CA ASP A 473 -35.63 -16.71 0.39
C ASP A 473 -34.09 -16.56 0.44
N SER A 474 -33.63 -15.37 0.84
CA SER A 474 -32.22 -14.98 0.91
C SER A 474 -31.87 -14.37 2.27
N SER A 475 -30.58 -14.34 2.60
CA SER A 475 -30.05 -13.70 3.81
C SER A 475 -28.95 -12.71 3.48
N PHE A 476 -29.03 -11.50 4.02
CA PHE A 476 -28.11 -10.41 3.72
C PHE A 476 -27.46 -9.85 4.99
N ASP A 477 -26.17 -10.11 5.13
CA ASP A 477 -25.34 -9.54 6.19
C ASP A 477 -24.74 -8.19 5.76
N GLY A 478 -25.43 -7.10 6.10
CA GLY A 478 -25.11 -5.72 5.69
C GLY A 478 -26.28 -4.97 5.05
N ASP A 479 -26.02 -3.72 4.65
CA ASP A 479 -27.02 -2.82 4.09
C ASP A 479 -27.36 -3.14 2.62
N ILE A 480 -28.54 -2.70 2.15
CA ILE A 480 -28.98 -2.83 0.76
C ILE A 480 -29.35 -1.44 0.23
N GLY A 481 -28.67 -0.98 -0.81
CA GLY A 481 -28.80 0.39 -1.31
C GLY A 481 -29.15 0.52 -2.79
N VAL A 482 -29.97 1.52 -3.12
CA VAL A 482 -30.15 1.99 -4.51
C VAL A 482 -30.07 3.51 -4.54
N SER A 483 -29.27 4.08 -5.44
CA SER A 483 -29.28 5.52 -5.75
C SER A 483 -28.62 5.80 -7.12
N PRO A 484 -29.16 6.68 -7.98
CA PRO A 484 -30.37 7.50 -7.80
C PRO A 484 -31.69 6.75 -8.06
N GLY A 485 -31.63 5.47 -8.44
CA GLY A 485 -32.82 4.62 -8.56
C GLY A 485 -33.53 4.39 -7.23
N THR A 486 -34.82 4.04 -7.30
CA THR A 486 -35.73 3.93 -6.14
C THR A 486 -36.48 2.60 -6.07
N SER A 487 -36.03 1.59 -6.82
CA SER A 487 -36.70 0.29 -6.90
C SER A 487 -35.93 -0.79 -6.13
N VAL A 488 -36.52 -1.26 -5.04
CA VAL A 488 -36.10 -2.47 -4.30
C VAL A 488 -37.30 -3.41 -4.23
N THR A 489 -37.17 -4.64 -4.72
CA THR A 489 -38.26 -5.64 -4.76
C THR A 489 -37.78 -7.02 -4.31
N GLY A 490 -38.71 -7.84 -3.80
CA GLY A 490 -38.43 -9.20 -3.31
C GLY A 490 -38.31 -9.34 -1.79
N PHE A 491 -38.36 -8.22 -1.05
CA PHE A 491 -38.23 -8.15 0.41
C PHE A 491 -39.59 -7.76 1.02
N PRO A 492 -40.20 -8.52 1.96
CA PRO A 492 -39.86 -9.88 2.44
C PRO A 492 -40.11 -10.97 1.36
N PRO A 493 -39.62 -12.22 1.49
CA PRO A 493 -39.37 -13.01 2.72
C PRO A 493 -38.00 -12.87 3.40
N ASP A 494 -37.07 -12.11 2.83
CA ASP A 494 -35.65 -12.14 3.21
C ASP A 494 -35.31 -11.72 4.65
N VAL A 495 -34.18 -12.24 5.14
CA VAL A 495 -33.54 -11.79 6.39
C VAL A 495 -32.41 -10.82 6.07
N VAL A 496 -32.60 -9.54 6.34
CA VAL A 496 -31.57 -8.48 6.21
C VAL A 496 -31.11 -8.07 7.61
N THR A 497 -29.81 -8.06 7.89
CA THR A 497 -29.26 -7.61 9.18
C THR A 497 -29.02 -6.09 9.23
N GLY A 498 -28.75 -5.48 8.07
CA GLY A 498 -28.58 -4.03 7.90
C GLY A 498 -29.86 -3.29 7.52
N THR A 499 -29.70 -2.09 6.96
CA THR A 499 -30.79 -1.19 6.55
C THR A 499 -30.99 -1.21 5.04
N ILE A 500 -32.25 -1.06 4.60
CA ILE A 500 -32.59 -0.88 3.17
C ILE A 500 -32.70 0.62 2.86
N HIS A 501 -31.78 1.13 2.04
CA HIS A 501 -31.64 2.54 1.65
C HIS A 501 -32.11 2.77 0.21
N VAL A 502 -33.24 3.47 0.04
CA VAL A 502 -33.93 3.61 -1.26
C VAL A 502 -33.94 5.06 -1.73
N GLY A 503 -33.01 5.41 -2.63
CA GLY A 503 -32.89 6.75 -3.21
C GLY A 503 -32.40 7.84 -2.25
N ASP A 504 -31.96 7.47 -1.04
CA ASP A 504 -31.64 8.42 0.03
C ASP A 504 -30.19 8.96 -0.02
N ALA A 505 -29.88 9.86 0.92
CA ALA A 505 -28.57 10.50 1.05
C ALA A 505 -27.44 9.54 1.46
N ALA A 506 -27.73 8.43 2.16
CA ALA A 506 -26.74 7.43 2.55
C ALA A 506 -26.34 6.57 1.35
N ALA A 507 -27.32 6.06 0.59
CA ALA A 507 -27.07 5.35 -0.66
C ALA A 507 -26.41 6.26 -1.71
N ALA A 508 -26.80 7.54 -1.80
CA ALA A 508 -26.16 8.50 -2.69
C ALA A 508 -24.68 8.75 -2.31
N ALA A 509 -24.36 8.92 -1.03
CA ALA A 509 -22.99 9.09 -0.57
C ALA A 509 -22.15 7.81 -0.78
N ALA A 510 -22.73 6.63 -0.53
CA ALA A 510 -22.08 5.35 -0.79
C ALA A 510 -21.82 5.13 -2.29
N GLN A 511 -22.70 5.58 -3.19
CA GLN A 511 -22.46 5.56 -4.63
C GLN A 511 -21.32 6.49 -5.07
N VAL A 512 -21.14 7.65 -4.43
CA VAL A 512 -19.98 8.53 -4.67
C VAL A 512 -18.68 7.85 -4.24
N ASP A 513 -18.67 7.22 -3.06
CA ASP A 513 -17.51 6.48 -2.55
C ASP A 513 -17.20 5.25 -3.44
N LEU A 514 -18.22 4.50 -3.86
CA LEU A 514 -18.09 3.38 -4.81
C LEU A 514 -17.53 3.83 -6.17
N ALA A 515 -17.99 4.96 -6.69
CA ALA A 515 -17.48 5.54 -7.93
C ALA A 515 -16.04 6.06 -7.80
N ALA A 516 -15.53 6.28 -6.59
CA ALA A 516 -14.11 6.50 -6.32
C ALA A 516 -13.34 5.16 -6.25
N ALA A 517 -13.86 4.17 -5.51
CA ALA A 517 -13.30 2.82 -5.39
C ALA A 517 -13.11 2.12 -6.75
N TYR A 518 -14.07 2.28 -7.68
CA TYR A 518 -13.94 1.77 -9.05
C TYR A 518 -12.78 2.44 -9.80
N LYS A 519 -12.62 3.76 -9.69
CA LYS A 519 -11.56 4.51 -10.38
C LYS A 519 -10.18 4.18 -9.81
N ASP A 520 -10.07 4.03 -8.49
CA ASP A 520 -8.88 3.54 -7.80
C ASP A 520 -8.51 2.13 -8.30
N SER A 521 -9.37 1.15 -8.06
CA SER A 521 -9.11 -0.26 -8.41
C SER A 521 -8.81 -0.47 -9.90
N ALA A 522 -9.41 0.31 -10.81
CA ALA A 522 -9.14 0.26 -12.25
C ALA A 522 -7.85 1.00 -12.69
N ALA A 523 -7.38 1.97 -11.90
CA ALA A 523 -6.17 2.77 -12.21
C ALA A 523 -4.87 2.17 -11.63
N ARG A 524 -4.97 1.23 -10.68
CA ARG A 524 -3.81 0.54 -10.11
C ARG A 524 -2.99 -0.20 -11.19
N PRO A 525 -1.65 -0.08 -11.19
CA PRO A 525 -0.80 -0.85 -12.11
C PRO A 525 -1.00 -2.35 -11.92
N ALA A 526 -1.10 -3.10 -13.02
CA ALA A 526 -1.23 -4.55 -12.97
C ALA A 526 0.16 -5.21 -12.76
N SER A 527 0.26 -6.11 -11.77
CA SER A 527 1.41 -7.00 -11.58
C SER A 527 1.34 -8.25 -12.45
N GLY A 528 0.15 -8.63 -12.97
CA GLY A 528 -0.04 -9.80 -13.82
C GLY A 528 -1.18 -9.66 -14.84
N THR A 529 -1.19 -10.53 -15.84
CA THR A 529 -2.28 -10.65 -16.83
C THR A 529 -3.00 -11.99 -16.67
N VAL A 530 -4.32 -11.98 -16.76
CA VAL A 530 -5.18 -13.17 -16.74
C VAL A 530 -6.15 -13.17 -17.92
N ILE A 531 -6.47 -14.35 -18.44
CA ILE A 531 -7.26 -14.53 -19.67
C ILE A 531 -8.13 -15.77 -19.56
N GLY A 532 -9.33 -15.74 -20.16
CA GLY A 532 -10.20 -16.90 -20.31
C GLY A 532 -10.81 -17.40 -18.99
N ASP A 533 -10.74 -18.71 -18.78
CA ASP A 533 -11.21 -19.37 -17.55
C ASP A 533 -10.07 -19.49 -16.53
N LEU A 534 -10.41 -19.29 -15.25
CA LEU A 534 -9.49 -19.42 -14.12
C LEU A 534 -9.59 -20.77 -13.38
N ALA A 535 -10.42 -21.70 -13.88
CA ALA A 535 -10.52 -23.07 -13.40
C ALA A 535 -9.15 -23.74 -13.15
N GLY A 536 -8.98 -24.29 -11.95
CA GLY A 536 -7.78 -25.01 -11.50
C GLY A 536 -6.56 -24.12 -11.23
N ARG A 537 -6.68 -22.79 -11.32
CA ARG A 537 -5.55 -21.87 -11.08
C ARG A 537 -5.43 -21.48 -9.61
N THR A 538 -4.19 -21.31 -9.18
CA THR A 538 -3.84 -20.53 -8.00
C THR A 538 -3.31 -19.16 -8.43
N LEU A 539 -3.77 -18.09 -7.79
CA LEU A 539 -3.20 -16.74 -7.89
C LEU A 539 -2.64 -16.34 -6.52
N THR A 540 -1.49 -15.69 -6.50
CA THR A 540 -0.91 -15.07 -5.29
C THR A 540 -1.33 -13.59 -5.18
N SER A 541 -0.98 -12.89 -4.09
CA SER A 541 -1.35 -11.48 -3.92
C SER A 541 -0.86 -10.59 -5.08
N GLY A 542 -1.70 -9.69 -5.56
CA GLY A 542 -1.36 -8.74 -6.62
C GLY A 542 -2.56 -8.16 -7.38
N VAL A 543 -2.24 -7.38 -8.42
CA VAL A 543 -3.21 -6.74 -9.31
C VAL A 543 -3.18 -7.44 -10.67
N TYR A 544 -4.25 -8.16 -11.01
CA TYR A 544 -4.37 -8.96 -12.23
C TYR A 544 -5.29 -8.28 -13.23
N LYS A 545 -4.90 -8.21 -14.51
CA LYS A 545 -5.73 -7.60 -15.56
C LYS A 545 -6.19 -8.59 -16.63
N ALA A 546 -7.49 -8.56 -16.92
CA ALA A 546 -8.12 -9.19 -18.07
C ALA A 546 -8.58 -8.11 -19.06
N ALA A 547 -8.06 -8.17 -20.29
CA ALA A 547 -8.46 -7.27 -21.38
C ALA A 547 -9.77 -7.69 -22.07
N ALA A 548 -10.21 -8.94 -21.86
CA ALA A 548 -11.40 -9.55 -22.43
C ALA A 548 -12.24 -10.22 -21.32
N ALA A 549 -13.31 -10.91 -21.70
CA ALA A 549 -14.17 -11.61 -20.74
C ALA A 549 -13.40 -12.67 -19.95
N LEU A 550 -13.73 -12.82 -18.67
CA LEU A 550 -13.07 -13.69 -17.71
C LEU A 550 -14.10 -14.62 -17.05
N ALA A 551 -13.70 -15.86 -16.75
CA ALA A 551 -14.59 -16.86 -16.19
C ALA A 551 -13.96 -17.67 -15.04
N ILE A 552 -14.82 -18.32 -14.24
CA ILE A 552 -14.44 -19.39 -13.30
C ILE A 552 -15.43 -20.54 -13.48
N SER A 553 -15.10 -21.58 -14.26
CA SER A 553 -16.02 -22.71 -14.46
C SER A 553 -16.08 -23.67 -13.27
N THR A 554 -14.98 -23.82 -12.53
CA THR A 554 -14.86 -24.74 -11.38
C THR A 554 -14.22 -24.02 -10.18
N THR A 555 -12.99 -24.34 -9.79
CA THR A 555 -12.31 -23.75 -8.61
C THR A 555 -11.22 -22.76 -9.03
N LEU A 556 -11.18 -21.62 -8.35
CA LEU A 556 -10.05 -20.69 -8.30
C LEU A 556 -9.54 -20.64 -6.86
N THR A 557 -8.22 -20.74 -6.68
CA THR A 557 -7.55 -20.56 -5.39
C THR A 557 -6.85 -19.20 -5.33
N LEU A 558 -7.07 -18.45 -4.25
CA LEU A 558 -6.34 -17.22 -3.91
C LEU A 558 -5.45 -17.50 -2.71
N ASP A 559 -4.13 -17.52 -2.95
CA ASP A 559 -3.10 -17.94 -2.00
C ASP A 559 -2.39 -16.73 -1.39
N GLY A 560 -2.57 -16.53 -0.08
CA GLY A 560 -1.92 -15.45 0.67
C GLY A 560 -0.44 -15.71 0.95
N GLN A 561 0.08 -16.90 0.68
CA GLN A 561 1.46 -17.32 0.94
C GLN A 561 1.93 -17.09 2.39
N GLY A 562 1.00 -17.20 3.34
CA GLY A 562 1.20 -16.95 4.77
C GLY A 562 0.93 -15.50 5.20
N ASN A 563 0.77 -14.55 4.27
CA ASN A 563 0.51 -13.16 4.56
C ASN A 563 -1.00 -12.90 4.80
N PRO A 564 -1.45 -12.62 6.04
CA PRO A 564 -2.86 -12.32 6.31
C PRO A 564 -3.34 -11.01 5.67
N ASN A 565 -2.42 -10.19 5.16
CA ASN A 565 -2.70 -8.90 4.52
C ASN A 565 -2.52 -8.95 2.98
N ALA A 566 -2.51 -10.16 2.40
CA ALA A 566 -2.52 -10.37 0.96
C ALA A 566 -3.71 -9.67 0.27
N ILE A 567 -3.42 -8.75 -0.66
CA ILE A 567 -4.40 -8.05 -1.50
C ILE A 567 -4.53 -8.77 -2.85
N PHE A 568 -5.77 -8.90 -3.35
CA PHE A 568 -6.06 -9.42 -4.69
C PHE A 568 -7.00 -8.47 -5.41
N ILE A 569 -6.58 -7.91 -6.55
CA ILE A 569 -7.41 -7.00 -7.35
C ILE A 569 -7.49 -7.55 -8.77
N ILE A 570 -8.65 -8.04 -9.17
CA ILE A 570 -8.90 -8.57 -10.51
C ILE A 570 -9.64 -7.50 -11.32
N GLN A 571 -8.92 -6.85 -12.23
CA GLN A 571 -9.43 -5.85 -13.17
C GLN A 571 -9.93 -6.55 -14.44
N VAL A 572 -11.22 -6.48 -14.74
CA VAL A 572 -11.84 -7.09 -15.92
C VAL A 572 -12.44 -6.00 -16.81
N ASN A 573 -11.82 -5.75 -17.96
CA ASN A 573 -12.26 -4.74 -18.93
C ASN A 573 -13.51 -5.18 -19.75
N ALA A 574 -14.20 -6.24 -19.34
CA ALA A 574 -15.33 -6.86 -20.02
C ALA A 574 -16.25 -7.55 -18.99
N ALA A 575 -17.10 -8.48 -19.43
CA ALA A 575 -17.96 -9.27 -18.54
C ALA A 575 -17.17 -10.32 -17.72
N PHE A 576 -17.70 -10.67 -16.54
CA PHE A 576 -17.16 -11.70 -15.65
C PHE A 576 -18.24 -12.72 -15.28
N ASN A 577 -17.96 -14.02 -15.38
CA ASN A 577 -18.96 -15.08 -15.18
C ASN A 577 -18.42 -16.23 -14.32
N THR A 578 -19.28 -16.87 -13.53
CA THR A 578 -18.93 -18.12 -12.83
C THR A 578 -19.85 -19.28 -13.21
N GLY A 579 -19.32 -20.51 -13.18
CA GLY A 579 -20.07 -21.73 -13.46
C GLY A 579 -21.02 -22.11 -12.33
N ALA A 580 -22.01 -22.96 -12.62
CA ALA A 580 -22.83 -23.55 -11.57
C ALA A 580 -21.95 -24.47 -10.68
N GLY A 581 -22.03 -24.31 -9.36
CA GLY A 581 -21.17 -25.03 -8.41
C GLY A 581 -19.69 -24.60 -8.37
N SER A 582 -19.31 -23.51 -9.05
CA SER A 582 -17.93 -22.99 -9.00
C SER A 582 -17.55 -22.46 -7.61
N SER A 583 -16.27 -22.38 -7.28
CA SER A 583 -15.76 -21.90 -5.99
C SER A 583 -14.56 -20.94 -6.10
N VAL A 584 -14.52 -19.93 -5.24
CA VAL A 584 -13.34 -19.10 -4.98
C VAL A 584 -12.84 -19.41 -3.56
N ILE A 585 -11.75 -20.18 -3.48
CA ILE A 585 -11.16 -20.66 -2.23
C ILE A 585 -10.03 -19.72 -1.80
N LEU A 586 -9.99 -19.35 -0.52
CA LEU A 586 -8.89 -18.62 0.10
C LEU A 586 -7.95 -19.61 0.81
N THR A 587 -6.64 -19.44 0.65
CA THR A 587 -5.63 -20.25 1.34
C THR A 587 -4.52 -19.39 1.96
N ASN A 588 -3.81 -19.95 2.94
CA ASN A 588 -2.57 -19.43 3.52
C ASN A 588 -2.65 -17.93 3.88
N GLY A 589 -3.68 -17.53 4.65
CA GLY A 589 -3.84 -16.17 5.16
C GLY A 589 -4.74 -15.24 4.33
N ALA A 590 -4.99 -15.51 3.04
CA ALA A 590 -5.84 -14.66 2.19
C ALA A 590 -7.20 -14.35 2.83
N GLN A 591 -7.71 -13.12 2.64
CA GLN A 591 -8.95 -12.64 3.27
C GLN A 591 -9.96 -12.10 2.25
N ALA A 592 -11.25 -12.41 2.43
CA ALA A 592 -12.32 -11.92 1.56
C ALA A 592 -12.43 -10.39 1.55
N SER A 593 -12.15 -9.74 2.68
CA SER A 593 -12.04 -8.27 2.83
C SER A 593 -11.03 -7.64 1.88
N ARG A 594 -10.03 -8.41 1.45
CA ARG A 594 -8.87 -8.00 0.64
C ARG A 594 -8.92 -8.48 -0.82
N VAL A 595 -10.02 -9.12 -1.21
CA VAL A 595 -10.29 -9.57 -2.59
C VAL A 595 -11.28 -8.64 -3.26
N TYR A 596 -10.88 -8.04 -4.38
CA TYR A 596 -11.68 -7.05 -5.12
C TYR A 596 -11.80 -7.43 -6.60
N TRP A 597 -13.02 -7.42 -7.13
CA TRP A 597 -13.34 -7.72 -8.52
C TRP A 597 -13.83 -6.45 -9.20
N GLN A 598 -12.90 -5.71 -9.83
CA GLN A 598 -13.23 -4.50 -10.60
C GLN A 598 -13.70 -4.94 -11.99
N VAL A 599 -14.99 -4.78 -12.31
CA VAL A 599 -15.57 -5.31 -13.57
C VAL A 599 -16.26 -4.22 -14.37
N ALA A 600 -15.83 -4.01 -15.61
CA ALA A 600 -16.37 -3.01 -16.52
C ALA A 600 -17.65 -3.47 -17.26
N GLY A 601 -17.79 -4.77 -17.51
CA GLY A 601 -18.99 -5.38 -18.07
C GLY A 601 -19.95 -5.92 -17.01
N ALA A 602 -20.95 -6.67 -17.45
CA ALA A 602 -21.89 -7.35 -16.55
C ALA A 602 -21.22 -8.50 -15.77
N VAL A 603 -21.75 -8.80 -14.59
CA VAL A 603 -21.33 -9.94 -13.77
C VAL A 603 -22.47 -10.96 -13.68
N SER A 604 -22.16 -12.25 -13.88
CA SER A 604 -23.11 -13.35 -13.66
C SER A 604 -22.50 -14.43 -12.77
N LEU A 605 -23.03 -14.62 -11.56
CA LEU A 605 -22.63 -15.70 -10.67
C LEU A 605 -23.53 -16.92 -10.88
N GLY A 606 -22.93 -18.06 -11.22
CA GLY A 606 -23.64 -19.31 -11.50
C GLY A 606 -24.36 -19.88 -10.26
N ALA A 607 -25.45 -20.61 -10.50
CA ALA A 607 -26.24 -21.23 -9.43
C ALA A 607 -25.40 -22.15 -8.53
N ALA A 608 -25.69 -22.15 -7.22
CA ALA A 608 -24.95 -22.91 -6.20
C ALA A 608 -23.42 -22.67 -6.16
N SER A 609 -22.93 -21.54 -6.69
CA SER A 609 -21.51 -21.17 -6.57
C SER A 609 -21.17 -20.60 -5.19
N ALA A 610 -19.93 -20.84 -4.75
CA ALA A 610 -19.35 -20.27 -3.54
C ALA A 610 -18.38 -19.14 -3.94
N PHE A 611 -18.84 -17.90 -3.88
CA PHE A 611 -18.10 -16.74 -4.37
C PHE A 611 -17.56 -15.87 -3.23
N THR A 612 -16.43 -15.20 -3.47
CA THR A 612 -15.64 -14.53 -2.42
C THR A 612 -15.07 -13.20 -2.90
N GLY A 613 -15.20 -12.16 -2.08
CA GLY A 613 -14.66 -10.81 -2.31
C GLY A 613 -15.69 -9.75 -2.70
N THR A 614 -15.25 -8.49 -2.76
CA THR A 614 -16.12 -7.36 -3.14
C THR A 614 -16.13 -7.18 -4.66
N ILE A 615 -17.30 -7.28 -5.29
CA ILE A 615 -17.49 -6.84 -6.69
C ILE A 615 -17.62 -5.32 -6.70
N ILE A 616 -16.89 -4.68 -7.62
CA ILE A 616 -16.89 -3.25 -7.90
C ILE A 616 -17.22 -3.09 -9.40
N GLY A 617 -18.51 -3.16 -9.73
CA GLY A 617 -19.03 -3.22 -11.09
C GLY A 617 -19.38 -1.87 -11.72
N MET A 618 -19.42 -1.84 -13.07
CA MET A 618 -19.90 -0.70 -13.88
C MET A 618 -21.16 -1.04 -14.71
N ALA A 619 -21.73 -2.24 -14.52
CA ALA A 619 -22.94 -2.71 -15.19
C ALA A 619 -23.75 -3.62 -14.26
N ALA A 620 -24.77 -4.31 -14.79
CA ALA A 620 -25.62 -5.18 -14.00
C ALA A 620 -24.88 -6.38 -13.37
N ILE A 621 -25.31 -6.78 -12.18
CA ILE A 621 -24.86 -7.98 -11.48
C ILE A 621 -26.07 -8.94 -11.35
N SER A 622 -25.90 -10.19 -11.76
CA SER A 622 -26.90 -11.26 -11.62
C SER A 622 -26.33 -12.40 -10.80
N ILE A 623 -27.06 -12.83 -9.79
CA ILE A 623 -26.65 -13.82 -8.80
C ILE A 623 -27.64 -14.98 -8.84
N GLY A 624 -27.19 -16.14 -9.31
CA GLY A 624 -28.01 -17.34 -9.46
C GLY A 624 -28.54 -17.88 -8.12
N PRO A 625 -29.52 -18.80 -8.17
CA PRO A 625 -30.07 -19.43 -6.98
C PRO A 625 -29.06 -20.33 -6.26
N GLY A 626 -29.13 -20.36 -4.94
CA GLY A 626 -28.26 -21.12 -4.04
C GLY A 626 -26.84 -20.57 -3.88
N VAL A 627 -26.54 -19.34 -4.33
CA VAL A 627 -25.19 -18.78 -4.22
C VAL A 627 -24.83 -18.47 -2.76
N SER A 628 -23.70 -18.98 -2.30
CA SER A 628 -23.07 -18.57 -1.05
C SER A 628 -22.04 -17.49 -1.35
N TYR A 629 -22.16 -16.33 -0.72
CA TYR A 629 -21.35 -15.15 -1.05
C TYR A 629 -20.70 -14.52 0.19
N LEU A 630 -19.41 -14.79 0.39
CA LEU A 630 -18.57 -14.08 1.36
C LEU A 630 -18.03 -12.79 0.73
N GLY A 631 -18.82 -11.72 0.70
CA GLY A 631 -18.54 -10.56 -0.15
C GLY A 631 -19.63 -9.49 -0.24
N ARG A 632 -19.56 -8.67 -1.30
CA ARG A 632 -20.48 -7.55 -1.56
C ARG A 632 -20.72 -7.38 -3.06
N ALA A 633 -21.98 -7.19 -3.46
CA ALA A 633 -22.37 -6.91 -4.84
C ALA A 633 -22.60 -5.41 -5.06
N LEU A 634 -21.55 -4.67 -5.42
CA LEU A 634 -21.60 -3.21 -5.59
C LEU A 634 -21.50 -2.85 -7.09
N THR A 635 -22.41 -2.03 -7.61
CA THR A 635 -22.34 -1.51 -8.99
C THR A 635 -22.63 -0.01 -9.07
N ALA A 636 -21.79 0.70 -9.82
CA ALA A 636 -21.80 2.15 -9.98
C ALA A 636 -22.61 2.64 -11.20
N ASN A 637 -23.09 1.72 -12.05
CA ASN A 637 -23.99 2.04 -13.18
C ASN A 637 -24.83 0.80 -13.58
N GLY A 638 -25.51 0.17 -12.63
CA GLY A 638 -26.24 -1.07 -12.88
C GLY A 638 -27.39 -1.39 -11.91
N ALA A 639 -28.06 -2.51 -12.21
CA ALA A 639 -29.00 -3.18 -11.30
C ALA A 639 -28.30 -4.38 -10.64
N VAL A 640 -28.81 -4.82 -9.49
CA VAL A 640 -28.45 -6.13 -8.90
C VAL A 640 -29.70 -7.03 -8.87
N SER A 641 -29.54 -8.27 -9.30
CA SER A 641 -30.60 -9.28 -9.38
C SER A 641 -30.18 -10.55 -8.67
N VAL A 642 -31.03 -11.07 -7.79
CA VAL A 642 -30.75 -12.21 -6.90
C VAL A 642 -31.83 -13.29 -7.06
N GLY A 643 -31.40 -14.54 -7.20
CA GLY A 643 -32.23 -15.74 -7.12
C GLY A 643 -32.63 -16.04 -5.67
N THR A 644 -31.87 -16.96 -5.08
CA THR A 644 -31.77 -17.20 -3.64
C THR A 644 -30.27 -17.14 -3.29
N ALA A 645 -29.87 -16.43 -2.23
CA ALA A 645 -28.47 -16.31 -1.86
C ALA A 645 -28.25 -16.10 -0.36
N SER A 646 -27.10 -16.56 0.15
CA SER A 646 -26.63 -16.25 1.50
C SER A 646 -25.39 -15.37 1.43
N PHE A 647 -25.56 -14.07 1.68
CA PHE A 647 -24.45 -13.13 1.83
C PHE A 647 -23.93 -13.15 3.26
N THR A 648 -22.60 -13.07 3.41
CA THR A 648 -21.90 -12.88 4.68
C THR A 648 -20.85 -11.79 4.50
N SER A 649 -20.70 -10.90 5.49
CA SER A 649 -19.73 -9.82 5.42
C SER A 649 -18.31 -10.37 5.17
N PRO A 650 -17.57 -9.85 4.17
CA PRO A 650 -16.19 -10.27 3.91
C PRO A 650 -15.19 -9.68 4.90
N ALA A 651 -15.60 -8.67 5.69
CA ALA A 651 -14.81 -8.21 6.83
C ALA A 651 -14.99 -9.22 7.98
N PRO A 652 -13.92 -9.75 8.58
CA PRO A 652 -14.06 -10.64 9.72
C PRO A 652 -14.81 -9.90 10.84
N THR A 653 -15.89 -10.52 11.33
CA THR A 653 -16.66 -10.02 12.47
C THR A 653 -15.75 -10.01 13.69
N VAL A 654 -15.28 -8.82 14.09
CA VAL A 654 -14.35 -8.66 15.21
C VAL A 654 -15.01 -9.17 16.49
N GLY A 655 -14.63 -10.38 16.89
CA GLY A 655 -15.13 -11.07 18.07
C GLY A 655 -13.99 -11.57 18.96
N ASP A 656 -14.36 -12.00 20.15
CA ASP A 656 -13.42 -12.49 21.15
C ASP A 656 -12.74 -13.80 20.73
N LEU A 657 -11.52 -13.99 21.20
CA LEU A 657 -10.89 -15.31 21.25
C LEU A 657 -11.50 -16.09 22.41
N THR A 658 -12.14 -17.22 22.12
CA THR A 658 -12.90 -17.98 23.12
C THR A 658 -12.56 -19.47 23.09
N ALA A 659 -12.66 -20.13 24.24
CA ALA A 659 -12.57 -21.58 24.37
C ALA A 659 -13.73 -22.09 25.22
N THR A 660 -14.57 -22.95 24.63
CA THR A 660 -15.59 -23.72 25.34
C THR A 660 -15.00 -25.08 25.68
N THR A 661 -14.57 -25.21 26.94
CA THR A 661 -13.92 -26.40 27.50
C THR A 661 -14.85 -27.16 28.45
N ALA A 662 -14.71 -28.48 28.52
CA ALA A 662 -15.40 -29.35 29.47
C ALA A 662 -14.43 -30.29 30.20
N GLY A 663 -14.82 -30.76 31.38
CA GLY A 663 -14.12 -31.82 32.10
C GLY A 663 -14.40 -33.21 31.51
N ALA A 664 -14.11 -34.26 32.29
CA ALA A 664 -14.53 -35.63 32.02
C ALA A 664 -14.77 -36.39 33.33
N THR A 665 -15.74 -37.30 33.34
CA THR A 665 -15.85 -38.32 34.40
C THR A 665 -14.88 -39.44 34.09
N LEU A 666 -14.03 -39.81 35.06
CA LEU A 666 -13.06 -40.90 34.89
C LEU A 666 -13.69 -42.25 35.29
N SER A 667 -13.22 -43.33 34.68
CA SER A 667 -13.63 -44.70 34.96
C SER A 667 -13.36 -45.10 36.43
N ALA A 668 -14.28 -45.85 37.04
CA ALA A 668 -14.00 -46.53 38.30
C ALA A 668 -12.90 -47.58 38.12
N VAL A 669 -12.04 -47.76 39.13
CA VAL A 669 -10.91 -48.73 39.09
C VAL A 669 -10.75 -49.43 40.42
N THR A 670 -10.43 -50.73 40.40
CA THR A 670 -10.19 -51.54 41.60
C THR A 670 -8.77 -51.34 42.12
N LEU A 671 -8.60 -50.97 43.39
CA LEU A 671 -7.29 -50.79 44.00
C LEU A 671 -6.64 -52.14 44.34
N LEU A 672 -5.61 -52.54 43.58
CA LEU A 672 -4.93 -53.83 43.75
C LEU A 672 -3.77 -53.82 44.76
N GLY A 673 -3.42 -52.66 45.33
CA GLY A 673 -2.40 -52.50 46.38
C GLY A 673 -0.95 -52.85 46.00
N THR A 674 -0.71 -53.27 44.75
CA THR A 674 0.53 -53.93 44.31
C THR A 674 1.10 -53.34 43.01
N GLN A 675 0.26 -52.68 42.20
CA GLN A 675 0.61 -52.01 40.95
C GLN A 675 -0.19 -50.72 40.82
N PRO A 676 0.36 -49.65 40.21
CA PRO A 676 -0.40 -48.44 39.94
C PRO A 676 -1.61 -48.72 39.03
N GLN A 677 -2.68 -47.97 39.23
CA GLN A 677 -3.94 -48.10 38.49
C GLN A 677 -4.21 -46.81 37.70
N PHE A 678 -4.99 -46.90 36.62
CA PHE A 678 -5.24 -45.76 35.72
C PHE A 678 -6.75 -45.56 35.56
N ALA A 679 -7.26 -44.41 36.01
CA ALA A 679 -8.64 -44.00 35.77
C ALA A 679 -8.68 -43.11 34.52
N MET A 680 -9.46 -43.50 33.50
CA MET A 680 -9.49 -42.83 32.20
C MET A 680 -10.86 -42.22 31.89
N GLY A 681 -10.88 -41.09 31.18
CA GLY A 681 -12.12 -40.43 30.75
C GLY A 681 -11.95 -39.66 29.45
N VAL A 682 -13.07 -39.35 28.81
CA VAL A 682 -13.14 -38.58 27.55
C VAL A 682 -14.07 -37.40 27.78
N SER A 683 -13.70 -36.22 27.30
CA SER A 683 -14.54 -35.02 27.39
C SER A 683 -15.69 -35.05 26.38
N SER A 684 -16.63 -34.12 26.51
CA SER A 684 -17.44 -33.71 25.34
C SER A 684 -16.55 -32.99 24.32
N LEU A 685 -17.06 -32.75 23.11
CA LEU A 685 -16.36 -31.93 22.12
C LEU A 685 -16.08 -30.53 22.71
N TRP A 686 -14.85 -30.04 22.52
CA TRP A 686 -14.44 -28.67 22.81
C TRP A 686 -14.45 -27.85 21.53
N THR A 687 -14.70 -26.56 21.69
CA THR A 687 -14.71 -25.58 20.60
C THR A 687 -13.83 -24.40 20.98
N ILE A 688 -12.79 -24.14 20.19
CA ILE A 688 -11.97 -22.92 20.28
C ILE A 688 -12.30 -22.04 19.08
N ILE A 689 -12.60 -20.77 19.29
CA ILE A 689 -12.96 -19.83 18.23
C ILE A 689 -12.05 -18.61 18.31
N ASP A 690 -11.23 -18.39 17.28
CA ASP A 690 -10.54 -17.11 17.08
C ASP A 690 -11.30 -16.28 16.03
N ALA A 691 -12.21 -15.45 16.54
CA ALA A 691 -12.99 -14.49 15.75
C ALA A 691 -12.29 -13.12 15.62
N ARG A 692 -11.05 -12.96 16.10
CA ARG A 692 -10.36 -11.64 16.10
C ARG A 692 -10.01 -11.16 14.69
N GLY A 693 -9.98 -12.05 13.69
CA GLY A 693 -9.64 -11.77 12.29
C GLY A 693 -8.15 -11.43 12.02
N THR A 694 -7.41 -11.01 13.04
CA THR A 694 -6.01 -10.57 12.96
C THR A 694 -5.04 -11.67 12.53
N GLY A 695 -5.33 -12.93 12.83
CA GLY A 695 -4.35 -14.02 12.69
C GLY A 695 -3.18 -13.89 13.67
N ALA A 696 -3.39 -13.23 14.81
CA ALA A 696 -2.42 -13.26 15.90
C ALA A 696 -2.33 -14.69 16.47
N ALA A 697 -1.11 -15.13 16.79
CA ALA A 697 -0.91 -16.37 17.53
C ALA A 697 -1.66 -16.35 18.86
N TRP A 698 -2.07 -17.52 19.35
CA TRP A 698 -2.79 -17.67 20.61
C TRP A 698 -2.33 -18.92 21.38
N THR A 699 -2.59 -18.91 22.69
CA THR A 699 -2.39 -20.09 23.54
C THR A 699 -3.61 -20.37 24.41
N LEU A 700 -3.91 -21.66 24.61
CA LEU A 700 -4.78 -22.14 25.66
C LEU A 700 -3.91 -22.73 26.76
N SER A 701 -3.90 -22.11 27.94
CA SER A 701 -3.22 -22.59 29.14
C SER A 701 -4.20 -23.25 30.11
N VAL A 702 -3.70 -24.18 30.91
CA VAL A 702 -4.45 -24.92 31.93
C VAL A 702 -3.70 -24.92 33.27
N SER A 703 -4.44 -24.87 34.37
CA SER A 703 -3.97 -25.34 35.69
C SER A 703 -5.03 -26.22 36.36
N ALA A 704 -4.62 -27.01 37.34
CA ALA A 704 -5.48 -27.96 38.04
C ALA A 704 -5.35 -27.83 39.56
N THR A 705 -6.46 -27.93 40.30
CA THR A 705 -6.38 -28.18 41.74
C THR A 705 -5.88 -29.61 41.99
N THR A 706 -5.19 -29.81 43.11
CA THR A 706 -4.87 -31.15 43.62
C THR A 706 -6.12 -32.04 43.59
N PRO A 707 -6.09 -33.25 42.98
CA PRO A 707 -7.21 -34.17 43.00
C PRO A 707 -7.48 -34.65 44.43
N THR A 708 -8.66 -34.32 44.97
CA THR A 708 -9.04 -34.58 46.36
C THR A 708 -10.31 -35.43 46.43
N SER A 709 -10.24 -36.55 47.14
CA SER A 709 -11.41 -37.27 47.64
C SER A 709 -11.78 -36.71 49.01
N ALA A 710 -13.00 -36.16 49.13
CA ALA A 710 -13.51 -35.62 50.38
C ALA A 710 -13.51 -36.65 51.53
N ALA A 711 -13.47 -36.16 52.77
CA ALA A 711 -13.63 -36.92 53.99
C ALA A 711 -14.96 -37.70 54.03
N GLY A 712 -14.92 -38.88 54.64
CA GLY A 712 -16.05 -39.77 54.86
C GLY A 712 -16.44 -39.85 56.34
N THR A 713 -17.45 -40.66 56.66
CA THR A 713 -17.87 -40.85 58.07
C THR A 713 -16.98 -41.81 58.84
N VAL A 714 -16.08 -42.55 58.16
CA VAL A 714 -15.14 -43.50 58.77
C VAL A 714 -13.70 -42.99 58.69
N GLU A 715 -13.29 -42.44 57.55
CA GLU A 715 -12.04 -41.69 57.42
C GLU A 715 -12.30 -40.19 57.27
N THR A 716 -12.12 -39.47 58.37
CA THR A 716 -12.45 -38.04 58.55
C THR A 716 -11.42 -37.07 57.96
N GLN A 717 -10.47 -37.56 57.16
CA GLN A 717 -9.50 -36.72 56.44
C GLN A 717 -9.75 -36.78 54.94
N ASP A 718 -9.65 -35.63 54.29
CA ASP A 718 -9.55 -35.51 52.84
C ASP A 718 -8.28 -36.23 52.35
N ARG A 719 -8.39 -36.90 51.21
CA ARG A 719 -7.30 -37.68 50.59
C ARG A 719 -6.91 -37.06 49.26
N VAL A 720 -5.62 -36.77 49.10
CA VAL A 720 -5.06 -36.15 47.91
C VAL A 720 -4.25 -37.12 47.07
N LEU A 721 -4.26 -36.91 45.76
CA LEU A 721 -3.25 -37.44 44.83
C LEU A 721 -2.36 -36.29 44.33
N PRO A 722 -1.09 -36.53 43.96
CA PRO A 722 -0.26 -35.50 43.32
C PRO A 722 -0.92 -34.99 42.05
N VAL A 723 -0.92 -33.67 41.82
CA VAL A 723 -1.58 -33.06 40.65
C VAL A 723 -1.01 -33.56 39.32
N ASN A 724 0.29 -33.85 39.28
CA ASN A 724 1.01 -34.39 38.13
C ASN A 724 0.74 -35.88 37.86
N ASN A 725 -0.04 -36.56 38.72
CA ASN A 725 -0.61 -37.87 38.38
C ASN A 725 -1.81 -37.74 37.44
N LEU A 726 -2.43 -36.56 37.34
CA LEU A 726 -3.44 -36.28 36.33
C LEU A 726 -2.78 -35.75 35.06
N SER A 727 -3.19 -36.32 33.93
CA SER A 727 -2.74 -35.92 32.61
C SER A 727 -3.93 -35.69 31.68
N ILE A 728 -3.74 -34.77 30.74
CA ILE A 728 -4.67 -34.45 29.65
C ILE A 728 -3.96 -34.63 28.31
N ALA A 729 -4.65 -35.24 27.34
CA ALA A 729 -4.21 -35.34 25.96
C ALA A 729 -5.30 -34.70 25.07
N PRO A 730 -5.04 -33.55 24.42
CA PRO A 730 -6.03 -32.81 23.62
C PRO A 730 -6.68 -33.61 22.48
N GLY A 731 -5.99 -34.62 21.94
CA GLY A 731 -6.44 -35.43 20.82
C GLY A 731 -6.10 -34.81 19.47
N THR A 732 -6.78 -35.25 18.41
CA THR A 732 -6.65 -34.63 17.08
C THR A 732 -7.47 -33.34 17.04
N ILE A 733 -6.86 -32.25 16.59
CA ILE A 733 -7.55 -30.99 16.32
C ILE A 733 -8.05 -31.00 14.87
N SER A 734 -9.30 -30.59 14.66
CA SER A 734 -9.97 -30.53 13.37
C SER A 734 -10.58 -29.15 13.13
N THR A 735 -10.72 -28.76 11.87
CA THR A 735 -11.20 -27.44 11.45
C THR A 735 -12.70 -27.45 11.20
N GLY A 736 -13.42 -26.46 11.72
CA GLY A 736 -14.79 -26.15 11.32
C GLY A 736 -14.86 -25.43 9.96
N PRO A 737 -16.05 -24.99 9.54
CA PRO A 737 -16.21 -24.14 8.36
C PRO A 737 -15.37 -22.86 8.46
N ASN A 738 -14.91 -22.32 7.32
CA ASN A 738 -14.25 -21.02 7.20
C ASN A 738 -13.08 -20.80 8.19
N THR A 739 -12.31 -21.84 8.47
CA THR A 739 -11.23 -21.89 9.47
C THR A 739 -9.87 -22.05 8.77
N ASP A 740 -8.81 -21.42 9.28
CA ASP A 740 -7.44 -21.67 8.78
C ASP A 740 -7.01 -23.14 9.08
N ALA A 741 -5.96 -23.63 8.41
CA ALA A 741 -5.51 -25.00 8.60
C ALA A 741 -4.95 -25.23 10.02
N ALA A 742 -5.26 -26.37 10.63
CA ALA A 742 -4.73 -26.76 11.95
C ALA A 742 -3.26 -27.25 11.93
N THR A 743 -2.54 -27.02 10.83
CA THR A 743 -1.08 -27.17 10.73
C THR A 743 -0.39 -26.15 11.61
N ASP A 744 0.66 -26.56 12.33
CA ASP A 744 1.40 -25.71 13.28
C ASP A 744 0.63 -25.28 14.55
N ILE A 745 -0.47 -26.00 14.87
CA ILE A 745 -1.01 -26.07 16.23
C ILE A 745 -0.29 -27.18 17.01
N THR A 746 0.37 -26.81 18.10
CA THR A 746 1.05 -27.72 19.03
C THR A 746 0.16 -28.01 20.24
N ALA A 747 -0.25 -29.27 20.41
CA ALA A 747 -1.18 -29.71 21.46
C ALA A 747 -0.75 -31.04 22.12
N PRO A 748 0.37 -31.06 22.88
CA PRO A 748 0.95 -32.29 23.44
C PRO A 748 0.12 -32.88 24.59
N THR A 749 0.41 -34.14 24.94
CA THR A 749 -0.05 -34.70 26.22
C THR A 749 0.69 -34.03 27.37
N LEU A 750 -0.05 -33.54 28.36
CA LEU A 750 0.46 -32.71 29.45
C LEU A 750 0.12 -33.34 30.81
N ALA A 751 1.15 -33.52 31.66
CA ALA A 751 0.97 -33.78 33.09
C ALA A 751 0.70 -32.47 33.82
N LEU A 752 -0.37 -32.41 34.61
CA LEU A 752 -0.92 -31.16 35.12
C LEU A 752 -0.22 -30.64 36.39
N SER A 753 -0.36 -29.35 36.61
CA SER A 753 0.22 -28.59 37.71
C SER A 753 -0.80 -27.63 38.34
N THR A 754 -0.54 -27.20 39.56
CA THR A 754 -1.25 -26.08 40.20
C THR A 754 -0.90 -24.72 39.60
N SER A 755 0.24 -24.63 38.91
CA SER A 755 0.63 -23.46 38.12
C SER A 755 0.14 -23.56 36.67
N PRO A 756 -0.22 -22.45 36.00
CA PRO A 756 -0.59 -22.46 34.58
C PRO A 756 0.51 -23.04 33.68
N GLN A 757 0.10 -23.92 32.77
CA GLN A 757 0.93 -24.55 31.74
C GLN A 757 0.24 -24.39 30.38
N THR A 758 0.99 -24.08 29.32
CA THR A 758 0.45 -24.05 27.95
C THR A 758 0.06 -25.47 27.51
N LEU A 759 -1.21 -25.68 27.19
CA LEU A 759 -1.76 -26.94 26.70
C LEU A 759 -1.85 -26.97 25.16
N ILE A 760 -2.25 -25.85 24.57
CA ILE A 760 -2.31 -25.65 23.12
C ILE A 760 -1.61 -24.32 22.80
N ALA A 761 -0.74 -24.32 21.80
CA ALA A 761 -0.09 -23.13 21.26
C ALA A 761 -0.15 -23.14 19.74
N THR A 762 -0.28 -21.96 19.13
CA THR A 762 -0.27 -21.79 17.68
C THR A 762 0.94 -20.95 17.23
N THR A 763 1.51 -21.27 16.07
CA THR A 763 2.57 -20.45 15.45
C THR A 763 2.16 -20.03 14.05
N GLY A 764 1.52 -18.86 13.94
CA GLY A 764 1.01 -18.31 12.68
C GLY A 764 -0.48 -17.95 12.77
N PRO A 765 -1.12 -17.53 11.66
CA PRO A 765 -2.53 -17.15 11.63
C PRO A 765 -3.45 -18.36 11.73
N HIS A 766 -4.17 -18.47 12.86
CA HIS A 766 -5.07 -19.58 13.18
C HIS A 766 -6.46 -19.07 13.58
N ARG A 767 -7.20 -18.53 12.59
CA ARG A 767 -8.54 -17.96 12.74
C ARG A 767 -9.62 -19.03 12.54
N GLY A 768 -10.84 -18.76 13.00
CA GLY A 768 -12.00 -19.64 12.86
C GLY A 768 -12.16 -20.63 14.01
N THR A 769 -12.78 -21.77 13.74
CA THR A 769 -13.29 -22.73 14.74
C THR A 769 -12.49 -24.03 14.75
N TYR A 770 -11.80 -24.32 15.85
CA TYR A 770 -11.05 -25.55 16.08
C TYR A 770 -11.79 -26.48 17.03
N LEU A 771 -11.91 -27.74 16.61
CA LEU A 771 -12.71 -28.78 17.26
C LEU A 771 -11.82 -29.94 17.70
N LEU A 772 -11.92 -30.32 18.97
CA LEU A 772 -11.10 -31.37 19.59
C LEU A 772 -11.86 -32.07 20.73
N THR A 773 -11.47 -33.31 21.06
CA THR A 773 -12.10 -34.08 22.14
C THR A 773 -11.02 -34.63 23.08
N PRO A 774 -10.65 -33.87 24.14
CA PRO A 774 -9.59 -34.29 25.03
C PRO A 774 -9.89 -35.56 25.82
N THR A 775 -8.83 -36.33 26.09
CA THR A 775 -8.85 -37.50 26.97
C THR A 775 -8.03 -37.23 28.22
N TYR A 776 -8.39 -37.90 29.31
CA TYR A 776 -7.79 -37.73 30.62
C TYR A 776 -7.35 -39.07 31.19
N SER A 777 -6.22 -39.06 31.91
CA SER A 777 -5.75 -40.23 32.65
C SER A 777 -5.19 -39.81 34.01
N LEU A 778 -5.72 -40.41 35.08
CA LEU A 778 -5.29 -40.21 36.47
C LEU A 778 -4.57 -41.47 36.96
N ILE A 779 -3.30 -41.33 37.30
CA ILE A 779 -2.48 -42.40 37.87
C ILE A 779 -2.76 -42.49 39.39
N ILE A 780 -3.25 -43.64 39.83
CA ILE A 780 -3.46 -43.96 41.24
C ILE A 780 -2.28 -44.83 41.70
N PRO A 781 -1.42 -44.37 42.64
CA PRO A 781 -0.26 -45.13 43.10
C PRO A 781 -0.63 -46.48 43.73
N SER A 782 0.30 -47.45 43.68
CA SER A 782 0.11 -48.77 44.30
C SER A 782 -0.11 -48.72 45.82
N ASN A 783 0.38 -47.67 46.49
CA ASN A 783 0.20 -47.40 47.92
C ASN A 783 -0.99 -46.47 48.24
N ALA A 784 -1.89 -46.20 47.29
CA ALA A 784 -3.10 -45.42 47.55
C ALA A 784 -4.04 -46.13 48.54
N TYR A 785 -4.47 -45.41 49.59
CA TYR A 785 -5.29 -45.97 50.66
C TYR A 785 -6.72 -46.35 50.20
N ARG A 786 -7.32 -47.35 50.85
CA ARG A 786 -8.64 -47.94 50.50
C ARG A 786 -9.74 -46.90 50.31
N SER A 787 -10.67 -47.09 49.37
CA SER A 787 -11.84 -46.22 49.08
C SER A 787 -12.42 -45.46 50.29
N ASN A 788 -12.60 -44.14 50.18
CA ASN A 788 -13.33 -43.35 51.19
C ASN A 788 -14.83 -43.30 50.85
N TYR A 789 -15.69 -43.42 51.86
CA TYR A 789 -17.14 -43.58 51.69
C TYR A 789 -17.90 -42.42 52.34
N SER A 790 -18.98 -41.95 51.68
CA SER A 790 -19.82 -40.87 52.20
C SER A 790 -20.66 -41.24 53.44
N GLY A 791 -20.44 -42.43 54.02
CA GLY A 791 -21.26 -43.07 55.03
C GLY A 791 -20.69 -44.45 55.39
N ALA A 792 -21.54 -45.33 55.94
CA ALA A 792 -21.16 -46.72 56.25
C ALA A 792 -20.75 -47.52 54.99
N ILE A 793 -19.65 -48.26 55.12
CA ILE A 793 -18.86 -48.88 54.03
C ILE A 793 -19.69 -49.73 53.05
N GLU A 794 -20.71 -50.44 53.53
CA GLU A 794 -21.45 -51.42 52.73
C GLU A 794 -22.71 -50.85 52.03
N ASN A 795 -23.12 -49.61 52.34
CA ASN A 795 -24.38 -49.02 51.86
C ASN A 795 -24.24 -47.58 51.30
N SER A 796 -23.03 -47.05 51.17
CA SER A 796 -22.79 -45.64 50.81
C SER A 796 -21.97 -45.51 49.53
N PRO A 797 -22.19 -44.47 48.70
CA PRO A 797 -21.31 -44.21 47.57
C PRO A 797 -19.89 -43.88 48.02
N MET A 798 -18.91 -44.24 47.18
CA MET A 798 -17.52 -43.85 47.35
C MET A 798 -17.37 -42.36 46.99
N ASN A 799 -16.68 -41.59 47.82
CA ASN A 799 -16.30 -40.21 47.50
C ASN A 799 -15.31 -40.24 46.32
N PRO A 800 -15.62 -39.60 45.17
CA PRO A 800 -14.69 -39.55 44.05
C PRO A 800 -13.54 -38.58 44.33
N TYR A 801 -12.40 -38.78 43.68
CA TYR A 801 -11.38 -37.74 43.58
C TYR A 801 -11.87 -36.65 42.62
N VAL A 802 -12.01 -35.43 43.13
CA VAL A 802 -12.44 -34.25 42.37
C VAL A 802 -11.26 -33.30 42.17
N THR A 803 -11.17 -32.71 40.99
CA THR A 803 -10.23 -31.63 40.65
C THR A 803 -10.99 -30.58 39.85
N VAL A 804 -10.60 -29.31 39.99
CA VAL A 804 -11.08 -28.21 39.15
C VAL A 804 -9.97 -27.84 38.18
N LEU A 805 -10.30 -27.81 36.88
CA LEU A 805 -9.42 -27.37 35.82
C LEU A 805 -9.77 -25.93 35.45
N THR A 806 -8.80 -25.04 35.52
CA THR A 806 -8.95 -23.64 35.09
C THR A 806 -8.25 -23.48 33.75
N PHE A 807 -9.01 -23.10 32.73
CA PHE A 807 -8.49 -22.79 31.39
C PHE A 807 -8.39 -21.27 31.21
N THR A 808 -7.41 -20.82 30.44
CA THR A 808 -7.24 -19.41 30.09
C THR A 808 -6.71 -19.31 28.67
N ILE A 809 -7.35 -18.49 27.84
CA ILE A 809 -6.99 -18.31 26.43
C ILE A 809 -6.54 -16.86 26.18
N SER A 810 -5.53 -16.68 25.32
CA SER A 810 -4.87 -15.39 25.00
C SER A 810 -4.26 -15.41 23.60
#